data_AF-A0A3Q0E6L8-F1
#
_entry.id   AF-A0A3Q0E6L8-F1
#
_cell.length_a   1.000
_cell.length_b   1.000
_cell.length_c   1.000
_cell.angle_alpha   90.00
_cell.angle_beta   90.00
_cell.angle_gamma   90.00
#
_symmetry.space_group_name_H-M   'P 1'
#
loop_
_entity.id
_entity.type
_entity.pdbx_description
1 polymer ?
#
loop_
_entity_poly.entity_id
_entity_poly.type
_entity_poly.pdbx_seq_one_letter_code
_entity_poly.pdbx_strand_id
1 'polypeptide(L)'
;LSLTDLISSGAGLNDGQWHSVSLSAKWSHVSVVVDGDIAIHPLVAVLMDSGETYYFGYCPHNSSDSGCSRPLAGFQGCLRLITIGDKAVDPLSVQQGALGSFGDLQIDSCGITDRCLPSYCEHGGECSQSWETFSCDCRGTGYTGETCHSSVYERSCEAHKYQGNPSGLYYVDADGSGPLGPFLVYCNMTDAAWTVMQHGGPVAVTVRGAPRGVPRSAASFAYAAGTGQLRAAVGLAEHCEQRLALRCGTAQPPDSPDGTPLSWWVGRTNETHTYWRGSLPDAQKCTCGFQGNCVDSQYYCNCDADRNEWTSDTIVLSHKEHLPVTQIVMTDTGRPHSEAAYTLGPLLCRGDESFWNSASFNTETSYLHFPTFRGELTADVCFFFKTTVSSGVFVENLGITDFIRIELRAPTEVTFSFDVGNGPCEVTVQSPTPFNDNRWHKVKAERNVKGASLQVDQLPPKIQPAPADGHVRLQLNSQLFIGGTANRQKGFLGCIRSLQLNGVALDLEERATVTPGVEPGCAGHCSSYGYLCRNGGRCREKHKGITCDCAFSAYDGPFCSNEISAYFETGSSMTYNFQEYYTLSENSSSLASSLHRDVTLTREMITLSFRTTRTPSLLLYVSYFYEEYLSVFLANNGSLQIRYKLDQHQDPDAFNFDFKNMADGHLHQVKINREEGVVVVEVNQSTRKQVILSSGTEFNAVKSLILGKFL
;
A
#
# COMPACT_ATOMS: atom_id res chain seq x y z
N LEU A 1 -27.66 -45.02 23.26
CA LEU A 1 -26.84 -45.26 22.04
C LEU A 1 -27.24 -44.19 21.04
N SER A 2 -26.32 -43.30 20.66
CA SER A 2 -26.60 -42.28 19.66
C SER A 2 -26.48 -42.91 18.27
N LEU A 3 -27.58 -43.06 17.55
CA LEU A 3 -27.59 -43.53 16.15
C LEU A 3 -26.94 -42.52 15.19
N THR A 4 -26.53 -41.35 15.69
CA THR A 4 -25.93 -40.24 14.92
C THR A 4 -24.55 -40.57 14.37
N ASP A 5 -23.80 -41.48 14.98
CA ASP A 5 -22.39 -41.74 14.61
C ASP A 5 -22.25 -42.64 13.36
N LEU A 6 -23.37 -43.09 12.76
CA LEU A 6 -23.41 -44.01 11.62
C LEU A 6 -23.86 -43.36 10.29
N ILE A 7 -24.25 -42.08 10.30
CA ILE A 7 -24.78 -41.40 9.11
C ILE A 7 -23.75 -40.39 8.60
N SER A 8 -23.04 -40.70 7.52
CA SER A 8 -22.14 -39.74 6.84
C SER A 8 -22.91 -38.58 6.18
N SER A 9 -24.21 -38.73 5.94
CA SER A 9 -25.12 -37.70 5.41
C SER A 9 -25.81 -36.84 6.49
N GLY A 10 -25.53 -37.06 7.78
CA GLY A 10 -26.14 -36.31 8.88
C GLY A 10 -25.44 -34.99 9.23
N ALA A 11 -24.41 -34.59 8.48
CA ALA A 11 -23.67 -33.37 8.74
C ALA A 11 -24.36 -32.16 8.07
N GLY A 12 -24.58 -31.09 8.84
CA GLY A 12 -25.07 -29.82 8.30
C GLY A 12 -26.59 -29.70 8.11
N LEU A 13 -27.41 -30.57 8.72
CA LEU A 13 -28.89 -30.51 8.66
C LEU A 13 -29.52 -29.31 9.39
N ASN A 14 -28.70 -28.37 9.84
CA ASN A 14 -29.10 -27.13 10.53
C ASN A 14 -28.97 -25.92 9.59
N ASP A 15 -29.18 -26.12 8.29
CA ASP A 15 -29.01 -25.15 7.20
C ASP A 15 -30.20 -24.19 7.01
N GLY A 16 -31.28 -24.38 7.78
CA GLY A 16 -32.50 -23.60 7.69
C GLY A 16 -33.49 -24.11 6.64
N GLN A 17 -33.25 -25.26 6.01
CA GLN A 17 -34.12 -25.91 5.04
C GLN A 17 -34.97 -27.03 5.67
N TRP A 18 -35.96 -27.51 4.92
CA TRP A 18 -36.80 -28.64 5.34
C TRP A 18 -36.09 -29.96 5.05
N HIS A 19 -35.79 -30.72 6.11
CA HIS A 19 -35.31 -32.10 6.01
C HIS A 19 -36.41 -33.10 6.38
N SER A 20 -36.40 -34.25 5.71
CA SER A 20 -37.29 -35.39 5.97
C SER A 20 -36.56 -36.45 6.78
N VAL A 21 -37.14 -36.84 7.92
CA VAL A 21 -36.58 -37.87 8.80
C VAL A 21 -37.62 -38.95 9.05
N SER A 22 -37.25 -40.21 8.80
CA SER A 22 -38.09 -41.36 9.16
C SER A 22 -37.30 -42.38 9.99
N LEU A 23 -37.90 -42.83 11.08
CA LEU A 23 -37.35 -43.83 11.99
C LEU A 23 -38.25 -45.06 11.94
N SER A 24 -37.67 -46.22 11.64
CA SER A 24 -38.39 -47.50 11.66
C SER A 24 -37.61 -48.49 12.52
N ALA A 25 -38.23 -48.95 13.61
CA ALA A 25 -37.67 -49.98 14.47
C ALA A 25 -38.35 -51.33 14.17
N LYS A 26 -37.55 -52.35 13.85
CA LYS A 26 -37.97 -53.74 13.69
C LYS A 26 -37.25 -54.61 14.70
N TRP A 27 -37.80 -55.79 15.00
CA TRP A 27 -37.25 -56.77 15.97
C TRP A 27 -35.76 -57.10 15.83
N SER A 28 -35.20 -56.97 14.62
CA SER A 28 -33.80 -57.28 14.31
C SER A 28 -32.90 -56.05 14.08
N HIS A 29 -33.47 -54.87 13.79
CA HIS A 29 -32.70 -53.69 13.40
C HIS A 29 -33.52 -52.39 13.54
N VAL A 30 -32.82 -51.28 13.75
CA VAL A 30 -33.38 -49.93 13.58
C VAL A 30 -32.86 -49.35 12.29
N SER A 31 -33.74 -48.74 11.49
CA SER A 31 -33.37 -47.96 10.31
C SER A 31 -33.78 -46.49 10.49
N VAL A 32 -32.85 -45.59 10.19
CA VAL A 32 -33.10 -44.14 10.08
C VAL A 32 -32.91 -43.76 8.63
N VAL A 33 -33.85 -43.00 8.07
CA VAL A 33 -33.72 -42.40 6.75
C VAL A 33 -33.77 -40.88 6.89
N VAL A 34 -32.75 -40.20 6.36
CA VAL A 34 -32.70 -38.73 6.29
C VAL A 34 -32.56 -38.34 4.83
N ASP A 35 -33.52 -37.59 4.29
CA ASP A 35 -33.54 -37.13 2.89
C ASP A 35 -33.29 -38.22 1.83
N GLY A 36 -33.73 -39.45 2.14
CA GLY A 36 -33.57 -40.62 1.28
C GLY A 36 -32.34 -41.47 1.59
N ASP A 37 -31.37 -40.98 2.37
CA ASP A 37 -30.20 -41.74 2.79
C ASP A 37 -30.52 -42.63 3.99
N ILE A 38 -30.20 -43.92 3.87
CA ILE A 38 -30.60 -44.95 4.83
C ILE A 38 -29.41 -45.39 5.68
N ALA A 39 -29.57 -45.37 7.00
CA ALA A 39 -28.67 -45.99 7.96
C ALA A 39 -29.38 -47.08 8.75
N ILE A 40 -28.79 -48.28 8.80
CA ILE A 40 -29.35 -49.45 9.48
C ILE A 40 -28.41 -49.90 10.59
N HIS A 41 -28.92 -50.02 11.81
CA HIS A 41 -28.20 -50.56 12.94
C HIS A 41 -28.81 -51.89 13.39
N PRO A 42 -28.05 -53.00 13.37
CA PRO A 42 -28.54 -54.29 13.84
C PRO A 42 -28.73 -54.27 15.37
N LEU A 43 -29.81 -54.86 15.85
CA LEU A 43 -30.11 -55.00 17.26
C LEU A 43 -29.91 -56.44 17.71
N VAL A 44 -29.44 -56.64 18.94
CA VAL A 44 -29.60 -57.93 19.64
C VAL A 44 -31.07 -58.04 20.01
N ALA A 45 -31.70 -59.20 19.75
CA ALA A 45 -33.14 -59.41 19.90
C ALA A 45 -33.67 -58.92 21.26
N VAL A 46 -34.35 -57.77 21.24
CA VAL A 46 -34.99 -57.14 22.39
C VAL A 46 -36.43 -56.82 21.99
N LEU A 47 -37.38 -57.14 22.86
CA LEU A 47 -38.76 -56.64 22.75
C LEU A 47 -38.72 -55.11 22.92
N MET A 48 -38.92 -54.39 21.82
CA MET A 48 -39.08 -52.94 21.84
C MET A 48 -40.55 -52.61 22.09
N ASP A 49 -40.84 -52.12 23.28
CA ASP A 49 -42.15 -51.54 23.61
C ASP A 49 -42.03 -50.02 23.56
N SER A 50 -42.84 -49.35 22.73
CA SER A 50 -42.89 -47.89 22.73
C SER A 50 -43.89 -47.45 23.78
N GLY A 51 -43.43 -46.65 24.76
CA GLY A 51 -44.31 -46.12 25.81
C GLY A 51 -45.50 -45.30 25.28
N GLU A 52 -46.42 -44.95 26.16
CA GLU A 52 -47.68 -44.26 25.79
C GLU A 52 -47.51 -42.78 25.42
N THR A 53 -46.37 -42.16 25.78
CA THR A 53 -46.12 -40.72 25.61
C THR A 53 -44.92 -40.47 24.69
N TYR A 54 -45.12 -39.63 23.66
CA TYR A 54 -44.06 -39.18 22.76
C TYR A 54 -43.74 -37.71 23.02
N TYR A 55 -42.47 -37.39 23.21
CA TYR A 55 -42.00 -36.03 23.41
C TYR A 55 -41.31 -35.52 22.14
N PHE A 56 -41.68 -34.33 21.69
CA PHE A 56 -41.07 -33.66 20.55
C PHE A 56 -40.35 -32.39 21.01
N GLY A 57 -39.11 -32.24 20.57
CA GLY A 57 -38.29 -31.06 20.80
C GLY A 57 -37.73 -30.84 22.21
N TYR A 58 -38.11 -31.63 23.21
CA TYR A 58 -37.50 -31.58 24.54
C TYR A 58 -37.68 -32.92 25.26
N CYS A 59 -36.77 -33.27 26.18
CA CYS A 59 -36.94 -34.43 27.05
C CYS A 59 -37.06 -34.00 28.53
N PRO A 60 -38.18 -34.29 29.22
CA PRO A 60 -38.40 -33.84 30.59
C PRO A 60 -37.55 -34.58 31.63
N HIS A 61 -36.92 -33.81 32.52
CA HIS A 61 -35.99 -34.31 33.55
C HIS A 61 -36.63 -35.06 34.72
N ASN A 62 -37.95 -34.96 34.94
CA ASN A 62 -38.57 -35.29 36.22
C ASN A 62 -39.38 -36.58 36.26
N SER A 63 -39.19 -37.51 35.32
CA SER A 63 -39.70 -38.87 35.49
C SER A 63 -38.54 -39.85 35.58
N SER A 64 -38.49 -40.58 36.70
CA SER A 64 -37.54 -41.65 37.02
C SER A 64 -37.56 -42.82 36.01
N ASP A 65 -38.43 -42.78 35.00
CA ASP A 65 -38.60 -43.77 33.92
C ASP A 65 -38.27 -43.24 32.50
N SER A 66 -37.91 -41.96 32.31
CA SER A 66 -37.84 -41.34 30.96
C SER A 66 -36.71 -41.80 30.04
N GLY A 67 -35.75 -42.62 30.49
CA GLY A 67 -34.68 -43.18 29.63
C GLY A 67 -33.72 -42.15 28.98
N CYS A 68 -33.96 -40.84 29.09
CA CYS A 68 -33.11 -39.78 28.56
C CYS A 68 -31.90 -39.56 29.47
N SER A 69 -30.77 -40.18 29.12
CA SER A 69 -29.58 -40.20 29.98
C SER A 69 -28.72 -38.92 29.95
N ARG A 70 -29.10 -37.85 29.22
CA ARG A 70 -28.35 -36.59 29.15
C ARG A 70 -29.27 -35.36 29.00
N PRO A 71 -28.94 -34.23 29.65
CA PRO A 71 -29.57 -32.94 29.36
C PRO A 71 -29.16 -32.50 27.94
N LEU A 72 -30.04 -32.72 26.97
CA LEU A 72 -29.91 -32.12 25.65
C LEU A 72 -30.59 -30.75 25.70
N ALA A 73 -29.97 -29.73 25.08
CA ALA A 73 -30.67 -28.48 24.82
C ALA A 73 -31.94 -28.80 24.00
N GLY A 74 -33.06 -28.15 24.32
CA GLY A 74 -34.30 -28.32 23.57
C GLY A 74 -34.10 -27.98 22.09
N PHE A 75 -34.84 -28.64 21.22
CA PHE A 75 -34.90 -28.35 19.78
C PHE A 75 -35.55 -26.99 19.56
N GLN A 76 -34.88 -26.16 18.75
CA GLN A 76 -35.40 -24.91 18.26
C GLN A 76 -35.43 -24.99 16.73
N GLY A 77 -36.64 -24.95 16.17
CA GLY A 77 -36.86 -25.12 14.74
C GLY A 77 -38.31 -25.44 14.43
N CYS A 78 -38.60 -25.79 13.18
CA CYS A 78 -39.94 -26.18 12.77
C CYS A 78 -40.08 -27.68 12.59
N LEU A 79 -41.25 -28.21 12.96
CA LEU A 79 -41.67 -29.57 12.65
C LEU A 79 -42.99 -29.51 11.88
N ARG A 80 -43.12 -30.34 10.85
CA ARG A 80 -44.39 -30.54 10.14
C ARG A 80 -44.53 -32.01 9.73
N LEU A 81 -45.75 -32.41 9.38
CA LEU A 81 -46.04 -33.75 8.86
C LEU A 81 -45.59 -34.87 9.82
N ILE A 82 -45.84 -34.69 11.12
CA ILE A 82 -45.48 -35.65 12.15
C ILE A 82 -46.43 -36.86 12.05
N THR A 83 -45.87 -38.06 11.89
CA THR A 83 -46.63 -39.32 11.84
C THR A 83 -46.06 -40.33 12.82
N ILE A 84 -46.91 -40.95 13.63
CA ILE A 84 -46.53 -42.01 14.58
C ILE A 84 -47.31 -43.27 14.22
N GLY A 85 -46.60 -44.32 13.80
CA GLY A 85 -47.23 -45.46 13.13
C GLY A 85 -47.97 -44.99 11.86
N ASP A 86 -49.23 -45.38 11.72
CA ASP A 86 -50.10 -44.96 10.60
C ASP A 86 -50.97 -43.73 10.93
N LYS A 87 -50.73 -43.06 12.07
CA LYS A 87 -51.52 -41.90 12.51
C LYS A 87 -50.74 -40.60 12.32
N ALA A 88 -51.33 -39.66 11.58
CA ALA A 88 -50.86 -38.29 11.54
C ALA A 88 -51.18 -37.59 12.87
N VAL A 89 -50.19 -36.91 13.44
CA VAL A 89 -50.34 -36.06 14.61
C VAL A 89 -50.78 -34.69 14.12
N ASP A 90 -51.96 -34.25 14.56
CA ASP A 90 -52.48 -32.90 14.28
C ASP A 90 -52.04 -31.93 15.40
N PRO A 91 -51.14 -30.97 15.10
CA PRO A 91 -50.69 -29.99 16.09
C PRO A 91 -51.83 -29.12 16.64
N LEU A 92 -52.88 -28.84 15.85
CA LEU A 92 -54.02 -28.03 16.30
C LEU A 92 -54.79 -28.72 17.43
N SER A 93 -54.95 -30.03 17.34
CA SER A 93 -55.55 -30.86 18.39
C SER A 93 -54.70 -30.88 19.68
N VAL A 94 -53.37 -30.71 19.58
CA VAL A 94 -52.48 -30.54 20.74
C VAL A 94 -52.67 -29.14 21.35
N GLN A 95 -52.81 -28.10 20.53
CA GLN A 95 -53.10 -26.73 21.00
C GLN A 95 -54.41 -26.65 21.81
N GLN A 96 -55.41 -27.41 21.36
CA GLN A 96 -56.73 -27.48 21.99
C GLN A 96 -56.75 -28.37 23.25
N GLY A 97 -55.62 -28.99 23.62
CA GLY A 97 -55.50 -29.88 24.78
C GLY A 97 -56.14 -31.26 24.59
N ALA A 98 -56.53 -31.62 23.36
CA ALA A 98 -57.21 -32.89 23.07
C ALA A 98 -56.24 -34.07 22.90
N LEU A 99 -55.03 -33.83 22.38
CA LEU A 99 -54.00 -34.85 22.11
C LEU A 99 -52.72 -34.72 22.95
N GLY A 100 -52.63 -33.75 23.85
CA GLY A 100 -51.46 -33.56 24.71
C GLY A 100 -51.33 -32.15 25.28
N SER A 101 -50.12 -31.82 25.74
CA SER A 101 -49.75 -30.51 26.29
C SER A 101 -48.55 -29.92 25.53
N PHE A 102 -48.45 -28.59 25.48
CA PHE A 102 -47.33 -27.87 24.87
C PHE A 102 -46.84 -26.74 25.80
N GLY A 103 -45.60 -26.28 25.59
CA GLY A 103 -45.03 -25.09 26.23
C GLY A 103 -44.23 -24.31 25.20
N ASP A 104 -44.38 -22.98 25.20
CA ASP A 104 -43.67 -22.03 24.33
C ASP A 104 -43.59 -22.44 22.84
N LEU A 105 -44.72 -22.90 22.28
CA LEU A 105 -44.84 -23.35 20.89
C LEU A 105 -45.77 -22.43 20.09
N GLN A 106 -45.35 -22.05 18.88
CA GLN A 106 -46.23 -21.44 17.88
C GLN A 106 -46.73 -22.52 16.91
N ILE A 107 -48.05 -22.60 16.72
CA ILE A 107 -48.70 -23.57 15.85
C ILE A 107 -49.28 -22.81 14.64
N ASP A 108 -49.20 -23.44 13.46
CA ASP A 108 -49.59 -22.85 12.16
C ASP A 108 -48.70 -21.68 11.68
N SER A 109 -47.51 -21.54 12.29
CA SER A 109 -46.47 -20.61 11.85
C SER A 109 -45.12 -21.31 11.94
N CYS A 110 -44.30 -21.10 10.92
CA CYS A 110 -42.91 -21.52 10.92
C CYS A 110 -42.10 -20.30 10.49
N GLY A 111 -41.59 -19.56 11.47
CA GLY A 111 -40.82 -18.33 11.28
C GLY A 111 -39.41 -18.57 10.72
N ILE A 112 -39.25 -19.47 9.74
CA ILE A 112 -37.99 -19.66 9.04
C ILE A 112 -37.74 -18.40 8.22
N THR A 113 -36.76 -17.62 8.66
CA THR A 113 -36.19 -16.51 7.91
C THR A 113 -34.90 -17.02 7.28
N ASP A 114 -34.86 -17.07 5.94
CA ASP A 114 -33.60 -17.30 5.23
C ASP A 114 -32.73 -16.04 5.34
N ARG A 115 -31.78 -16.07 6.27
CA ARG A 115 -30.86 -14.95 6.55
C ARG A 115 -29.71 -14.86 5.54
N CYS A 116 -29.58 -15.83 4.64
CA CYS A 116 -28.59 -15.85 3.57
C CYS A 116 -29.16 -15.40 2.20
N LEU A 117 -30.45 -15.04 2.11
CA LEU A 117 -31.07 -14.53 0.89
C LEU A 117 -31.85 -13.20 1.14
N PRO A 118 -31.35 -12.05 0.63
CA PRO A 118 -30.07 -11.87 -0.06
C PRO A 118 -28.88 -12.07 0.89
N SER A 119 -27.75 -12.56 0.37
CA SER A 119 -26.55 -12.74 1.18
C SER A 119 -25.98 -11.38 1.60
N TYR A 120 -25.73 -11.23 2.89
CA TYR A 120 -24.99 -10.11 3.45
C TYR A 120 -23.47 -10.35 3.48
N CYS A 121 -23.01 -11.53 3.05
CA CYS A 121 -21.58 -11.82 2.93
C CYS A 121 -21.05 -11.22 1.63
N GLU A 122 -20.23 -10.17 1.77
CA GLU A 122 -19.66 -9.43 0.66
C GLU A 122 -18.44 -10.17 0.06
N HIS A 123 -17.97 -9.70 -1.10
CA HIS A 123 -16.75 -10.18 -1.77
C HIS A 123 -16.64 -11.71 -1.97
N GLY A 124 -17.79 -12.37 -2.18
CA GLY A 124 -17.85 -13.81 -2.42
C GLY A 124 -17.70 -14.68 -1.18
N GLY A 125 -17.88 -14.11 0.02
CA GLY A 125 -17.92 -14.88 1.26
C GLY A 125 -19.09 -15.88 1.28
N GLU A 126 -18.84 -17.07 1.82
CA GLU A 126 -19.84 -18.13 1.92
C GLU A 126 -20.75 -17.90 3.13
N CYS A 127 -22.07 -17.84 2.89
CA CYS A 127 -23.05 -17.62 3.95
C CYS A 127 -23.54 -18.95 4.52
N SER A 128 -23.52 -19.05 5.85
CA SER A 128 -24.14 -20.11 6.62
C SER A 128 -25.11 -19.50 7.63
N GLN A 129 -26.16 -20.21 8.01
CA GLN A 129 -27.11 -19.70 8.99
C GLN A 129 -27.47 -20.72 10.07
N SER A 130 -27.92 -20.18 11.19
CA SER A 130 -28.59 -20.86 12.28
C SER A 130 -29.97 -20.22 12.49
N TRP A 131 -30.75 -20.76 13.43
CA TRP A 131 -32.08 -20.23 13.72
C TRP A 131 -32.07 -18.75 14.17
N GLU A 132 -31.02 -18.32 14.87
CA GLU A 132 -30.90 -16.99 15.47
C GLU A 132 -30.12 -15.99 14.58
N THR A 133 -29.18 -16.47 13.77
CA THR A 133 -28.22 -15.59 13.08
C THR A 133 -27.55 -16.25 11.87
N PHE A 134 -26.90 -15.45 11.02
CA PHE A 134 -26.04 -15.94 9.94
C PHE A 134 -24.55 -15.69 10.24
N SER A 135 -23.66 -16.38 9.53
CA SER A 135 -22.21 -16.24 9.60
C SER A 135 -21.60 -16.27 8.20
N CYS A 136 -20.59 -15.44 7.98
CA CYS A 136 -19.85 -15.39 6.73
C CYS A 136 -18.48 -16.05 6.89
N ASP A 137 -18.13 -16.93 5.96
CA ASP A 137 -16.75 -17.40 5.80
C ASP A 137 -16.02 -16.51 4.81
N CYS A 138 -15.09 -15.67 5.31
CA CYS A 138 -14.29 -14.76 4.51
C CYS A 138 -12.93 -15.35 4.09
N ARG A 139 -12.66 -16.64 4.35
CA ARG A 139 -11.37 -17.23 4.03
C ARG A 139 -11.15 -17.26 2.51
N GLY A 140 -9.98 -16.79 2.09
CA GLY A 140 -9.58 -16.79 0.68
C GLY A 140 -10.19 -15.67 -0.17
N THR A 141 -11.02 -14.79 0.40
CA THR A 141 -11.60 -13.64 -0.34
C THR A 141 -10.66 -12.43 -0.37
N GLY A 142 -9.73 -12.32 0.60
CA GLY A 142 -8.91 -11.13 0.81
C GLY A 142 -9.55 -10.08 1.73
N TYR A 143 -10.72 -10.39 2.28
CA TYR A 143 -11.51 -9.52 3.16
C TYR A 143 -11.74 -10.16 4.54
N THR A 144 -12.14 -9.35 5.50
CA THR A 144 -12.39 -9.72 6.90
C THR A 144 -13.60 -8.99 7.47
N GLY A 145 -13.93 -9.29 8.73
CA GLY A 145 -15.12 -8.80 9.42
C GLY A 145 -16.31 -9.75 9.31
N GLU A 146 -17.37 -9.46 10.06
CA GLU A 146 -18.57 -10.32 10.16
C GLU A 146 -19.32 -10.51 8.84
N THR A 147 -19.15 -9.57 7.90
CA THR A 147 -19.79 -9.57 6.57
C THR A 147 -18.78 -9.56 5.43
N CYS A 148 -17.50 -9.81 5.69
CA CYS A 148 -16.42 -9.75 4.70
C CYS A 148 -16.31 -8.40 3.96
N HIS A 149 -16.65 -7.30 4.63
CA HIS A 149 -16.63 -5.96 4.04
C HIS A 149 -15.22 -5.35 4.00
N SER A 150 -14.46 -5.51 5.08
CA SER A 150 -13.19 -4.81 5.30
C SER A 150 -12.02 -5.50 4.59
N SER A 151 -11.27 -4.76 3.76
CA SER A 151 -10.06 -5.30 3.13
C SER A 151 -8.94 -5.60 4.14
N VAL A 152 -8.23 -6.70 3.92
CA VAL A 152 -7.03 -7.07 4.72
C VAL A 152 -5.78 -6.36 4.21
N TYR A 153 -5.81 -5.83 2.99
CA TYR A 153 -4.66 -5.22 2.32
C TYR A 153 -4.71 -3.69 2.36
N GLU A 154 -3.56 -3.04 2.21
CA GLU A 154 -3.52 -1.58 2.11
C GLU A 154 -3.83 -1.13 0.68
N ARG A 155 -4.25 0.13 0.54
CA ARG A 155 -4.78 0.66 -0.72
C ARG A 155 -3.74 1.05 -1.75
N SER A 156 -2.49 1.22 -1.33
CA SER A 156 -1.42 1.67 -2.20
C SER A 156 -0.04 1.26 -1.67
N CYS A 157 0.95 1.27 -2.56
CA CYS A 157 2.35 1.15 -2.16
C CYS A 157 2.79 2.30 -1.23
N GLU A 158 2.17 3.47 -1.32
CA GLU A 158 2.42 4.60 -0.41
C GLU A 158 2.00 4.24 1.01
N ALA A 159 0.80 3.68 1.20
CA ALA A 159 0.33 3.23 2.51
C ALA A 159 1.27 2.16 3.11
N HIS A 160 1.73 1.18 2.32
CA HIS A 160 2.72 0.19 2.78
C HIS A 160 4.08 0.81 3.14
N LYS A 161 4.56 1.78 2.36
CA LYS A 161 5.83 2.47 2.64
C LYS A 161 5.80 3.14 4.02
N TYR A 162 4.67 3.75 4.40
CA TYR A 162 4.51 4.43 5.70
C TYR A 162 4.16 3.50 6.87
N GLN A 163 4.06 2.19 6.62
CA GLN A 163 4.15 1.14 7.66
C GLN A 163 5.59 0.69 7.92
N GLY A 164 6.57 1.18 7.15
CA GLY A 164 7.97 0.78 7.24
C GLY A 164 8.32 -0.48 6.44
N ASN A 165 7.46 -0.87 5.49
CA ASN A 165 7.71 -2.02 4.61
C ASN A 165 8.80 -1.68 3.57
N PRO A 166 9.65 -2.63 3.16
CA PRO A 166 10.64 -2.43 2.10
C PRO A 166 10.06 -2.63 0.69
N SER A 167 10.83 -2.35 -0.36
CA SER A 167 10.44 -2.70 -1.73
C SER A 167 10.18 -4.20 -1.88
N GLY A 168 9.16 -4.58 -2.65
CA GLY A 168 8.74 -5.99 -2.78
C GLY A 168 7.40 -6.16 -3.47
N LEU A 169 6.91 -7.40 -3.51
CA LEU A 169 5.58 -7.73 -4.01
C LEU A 169 4.55 -7.60 -2.89
N TYR A 170 3.48 -6.85 -3.14
CA TYR A 170 2.38 -6.61 -2.19
C TYR A 170 1.04 -6.76 -2.88
N TYR A 171 0.07 -7.33 -2.16
CA TYR A 171 -1.33 -7.20 -2.54
C TYR A 171 -1.80 -5.80 -2.17
N VAL A 172 -2.46 -5.15 -3.11
CA VAL A 172 -3.03 -3.81 -2.96
C VAL A 172 -4.50 -3.86 -3.32
N ASP A 173 -5.31 -3.18 -2.51
CA ASP A 173 -6.75 -3.05 -2.71
C ASP A 173 -7.12 -1.58 -2.93
N ALA A 174 -7.12 -1.15 -4.20
CA ALA A 174 -7.17 0.27 -4.54
C ALA A 174 -8.51 0.96 -4.21
N ASP A 175 -9.61 0.21 -4.15
CA ASP A 175 -10.94 0.69 -3.73
C ASP A 175 -11.32 0.27 -2.30
N GLY A 176 -10.57 -0.63 -1.67
CA GLY A 176 -10.77 -1.05 -0.29
C GLY A 176 -12.06 -1.85 -0.17
N SER A 177 -13.02 -1.37 0.62
CA SER A 177 -14.34 -2.01 0.79
C SER A 177 -15.27 -1.83 -0.44
N GLY A 178 -14.70 -1.49 -1.59
CA GLY A 178 -15.39 -1.37 -2.87
C GLY A 178 -15.47 -2.73 -3.59
N PRO A 179 -16.15 -2.81 -4.75
CA PRO A 179 -16.46 -4.08 -5.39
C PRO A 179 -15.27 -4.79 -6.06
N LEU A 180 -14.09 -4.16 -6.17
CA LEU A 180 -12.93 -4.76 -6.83
C LEU A 180 -12.06 -5.50 -5.82
N GLY A 181 -11.68 -6.74 -6.13
CA GLY A 181 -10.77 -7.50 -5.28
C GLY A 181 -9.34 -6.93 -5.24
N PRO A 182 -8.50 -7.37 -4.29
CA PRO A 182 -7.10 -7.03 -4.24
C PRO A 182 -6.31 -7.64 -5.41
N PHE A 183 -5.18 -7.03 -5.76
CA PHE A 183 -4.29 -7.52 -6.82
C PHE A 183 -2.82 -7.32 -6.47
N LEU A 184 -1.97 -8.18 -7.05
CA LEU A 184 -0.54 -8.21 -6.75
C LEU A 184 0.22 -7.17 -7.60
N VAL A 185 1.02 -6.34 -6.95
CA VAL A 185 1.89 -5.33 -7.58
C VAL A 185 3.30 -5.38 -7.00
N TYR A 186 4.28 -4.88 -7.75
CA TYR A 186 5.61 -4.62 -7.19
C TYR A 186 5.69 -3.18 -6.72
N CYS A 187 5.89 -2.99 -5.42
CA CYS A 187 6.13 -1.69 -4.81
C CYS A 187 7.64 -1.42 -4.78
N ASN A 188 8.10 -0.45 -5.56
CA ASN A 188 9.45 0.08 -5.43
C ASN A 188 9.44 1.32 -4.53
N MET A 189 10.00 1.21 -3.33
CA MET A 189 9.97 2.22 -2.28
C MET A 189 11.30 2.98 -2.13
N THR A 190 12.21 2.92 -3.11
CA THR A 190 13.57 3.51 -3.03
C THR A 190 13.61 5.03 -2.85
N ASP A 191 12.69 5.77 -3.46
CA ASP A 191 12.59 7.23 -3.31
C ASP A 191 11.14 7.65 -2.99
N ALA A 192 10.25 7.57 -3.96
CA ALA A 192 8.80 7.59 -3.85
C ALA A 192 8.28 6.15 -3.80
N ALA A 193 7.04 5.95 -3.35
CA ALA A 193 6.40 4.63 -3.48
C ALA A 193 5.86 4.47 -4.90
N TRP A 194 6.59 3.75 -5.74
CA TRP A 194 6.18 3.39 -7.09
C TRP A 194 5.45 2.05 -7.10
N THR A 195 4.22 2.07 -7.58
CA THR A 195 3.42 0.90 -7.96
C THR A 195 3.78 0.51 -9.39
N VAL A 196 4.47 -0.62 -9.54
CA VAL A 196 4.92 -1.15 -10.84
C VAL A 196 3.97 -2.26 -11.29
N MET A 197 3.25 -2.00 -12.38
CA MET A 197 2.27 -2.92 -12.97
C MET A 197 2.81 -3.47 -14.29
N GLN A 198 3.14 -4.76 -14.28
CA GLN A 198 3.64 -5.48 -15.45
C GLN A 198 2.50 -5.90 -16.37
N HIS A 199 2.78 -5.98 -17.66
CA HIS A 199 1.88 -6.54 -18.68
C HIS A 199 2.50 -7.81 -19.29
N GLY A 200 1.64 -8.71 -19.73
CA GLY A 200 1.94 -9.83 -20.61
C GLY A 200 1.77 -9.38 -22.06
N GLY A 201 2.90 -9.20 -22.73
CA GLY A 201 2.97 -8.86 -24.15
C GLY A 201 4.36 -9.15 -24.72
N PRO A 202 4.53 -9.00 -26.04
CA PRO A 202 5.81 -9.22 -26.69
C PRO A 202 6.88 -8.23 -26.18
N VAL A 203 8.06 -8.75 -25.80
CA VAL A 203 9.19 -7.96 -25.27
C VAL A 203 9.68 -6.92 -26.29
N ALA A 204 9.68 -7.29 -27.57
CA ALA A 204 9.96 -6.38 -28.66
C ALA A 204 9.10 -6.77 -29.87
N VAL A 205 8.52 -5.78 -30.53
CA VAL A 205 7.74 -5.96 -31.75
C VAL A 205 8.52 -5.33 -32.89
N THR A 206 8.79 -6.10 -33.93
CA THR A 206 9.45 -5.61 -35.15
C THR A 206 8.41 -5.40 -36.24
N VAL A 207 8.53 -4.27 -36.94
CA VAL A 207 7.65 -3.81 -38.00
C VAL A 207 8.51 -3.63 -39.24
N ARG A 208 8.17 -4.34 -40.32
CA ARG A 208 8.89 -4.31 -41.60
C ARG A 208 8.03 -3.71 -42.70
N GLY A 209 8.65 -2.90 -43.56
CA GLY A 209 7.99 -2.24 -44.69
C GLY A 209 7.52 -3.20 -45.79
N ALA A 210 6.39 -2.85 -46.40
CA ALA A 210 5.61 -3.65 -47.34
C ALA A 210 4.63 -2.77 -48.18
N PRO A 211 3.88 -3.33 -49.14
CA PRO A 211 2.97 -2.55 -50.00
C PRO A 211 1.77 -1.97 -49.23
N ARG A 212 1.36 -0.73 -49.58
CA ARG A 212 0.28 0.05 -48.94
C ARG A 212 -1.02 -0.74 -48.71
N GLY A 213 -1.67 -0.54 -47.55
CA GLY A 213 -3.07 -0.88 -47.30
C GLY A 213 -3.36 -2.04 -46.35
N VAL A 214 -2.34 -2.63 -45.69
CA VAL A 214 -2.53 -3.75 -44.75
C VAL A 214 -1.92 -3.44 -43.38
N PRO A 215 -2.71 -3.39 -42.29
CA PRO A 215 -2.17 -3.30 -40.93
C PRO A 215 -1.41 -4.59 -40.59
N ARG A 216 -0.13 -4.49 -40.22
CA ARG A 216 0.75 -5.67 -40.01
C ARG A 216 1.04 -6.01 -38.55
N SER A 217 1.16 -5.03 -37.66
CA SER A 217 1.46 -5.30 -36.25
C SER A 217 0.46 -4.59 -35.34
N ALA A 218 -0.38 -5.40 -34.70
CA ALA A 218 -1.16 -5.03 -33.53
C ALA A 218 -0.64 -5.85 -32.36
N ALA A 219 0.02 -5.19 -31.40
CA ALA A 219 0.42 -5.85 -30.16
C ALA A 219 -0.56 -5.46 -29.06
N SER A 220 -1.13 -6.47 -28.41
CA SER A 220 -1.94 -6.31 -27.21
C SER A 220 -1.09 -6.56 -25.96
N PHE A 221 -1.34 -5.77 -24.92
CA PHE A 221 -0.63 -5.83 -23.65
C PHE A 221 -1.65 -6.12 -22.55
N ALA A 222 -1.70 -7.38 -22.12
CA ALA A 222 -2.65 -7.84 -21.11
C ALA A 222 -2.04 -7.71 -19.71
N TYR A 223 -2.65 -6.93 -18.83
CA TYR A 223 -2.18 -6.78 -17.46
C TYR A 223 -2.70 -7.92 -16.58
N ALA A 224 -1.92 -8.31 -15.56
CA ALA A 224 -2.36 -9.30 -14.59
C ALA A 224 -3.55 -8.80 -13.75
N ALA A 225 -3.62 -7.49 -13.50
CA ALA A 225 -4.75 -6.84 -12.85
C ALA A 225 -5.90 -6.60 -13.84
N GLY A 226 -7.13 -6.74 -13.36
CA GLY A 226 -8.34 -6.43 -14.13
C GLY A 226 -8.45 -4.94 -14.47
N THR A 227 -9.24 -4.61 -15.48
CA THR A 227 -9.40 -3.22 -15.95
C THR A 227 -9.95 -2.28 -14.87
N GLY A 228 -10.83 -2.77 -13.99
CA GLY A 228 -11.34 -1.99 -12.84
C GLY A 228 -10.23 -1.67 -11.84
N GLN A 229 -9.44 -2.68 -11.46
CA GLN A 229 -8.31 -2.54 -10.54
C GLN A 229 -7.26 -1.55 -11.07
N LEU A 230 -6.91 -1.64 -12.36
CA LEU A 230 -5.99 -0.69 -13.00
C LEU A 230 -6.54 0.74 -12.97
N ARG A 231 -7.82 0.93 -13.26
CA ARG A 231 -8.45 2.26 -13.21
C ARG A 231 -8.43 2.84 -11.80
N ALA A 232 -8.75 2.03 -10.79
CA ALA A 232 -8.72 2.45 -9.39
C ALA A 232 -7.29 2.83 -8.96
N ALA A 233 -6.29 2.00 -9.29
CA ALA A 233 -4.89 2.27 -8.96
C ALA A 233 -4.34 3.53 -9.66
N VAL A 234 -4.64 3.71 -10.95
CA VAL A 234 -4.26 4.91 -11.71
C VAL A 234 -4.98 6.14 -11.18
N GLY A 235 -6.26 6.02 -10.81
CA GLY A 235 -7.05 7.10 -10.21
C GLY A 235 -6.48 7.56 -8.87
N LEU A 236 -6.05 6.62 -8.03
CA LEU A 236 -5.47 6.88 -6.71
C LEU A 236 -4.09 7.52 -6.76
N ALA A 237 -3.28 7.19 -7.76
CA ALA A 237 -1.90 7.67 -7.87
C ALA A 237 -1.81 9.16 -8.23
N GLU A 238 -0.82 9.86 -7.69
CA GLU A 238 -0.57 11.28 -8.00
C GLU A 238 0.00 11.48 -9.41
N HIS A 239 0.80 10.51 -9.88
CA HIS A 239 1.43 10.54 -11.19
C HIS A 239 1.60 9.13 -11.73
N CYS A 240 1.30 8.94 -13.00
CA CYS A 240 1.56 7.69 -13.71
C CYS A 240 2.35 7.96 -14.99
N GLU A 241 3.30 7.09 -15.30
CA GLU A 241 4.05 7.10 -16.55
C GLU A 241 4.22 5.70 -17.13
N GLN A 242 4.35 5.65 -18.44
CA GLN A 242 4.68 4.43 -19.16
C GLN A 242 5.67 4.74 -20.28
N ARG A 243 6.75 3.98 -20.34
CA ARG A 243 7.84 4.20 -21.29
C ARG A 243 7.70 3.32 -22.51
N LEU A 244 7.84 3.90 -23.69
CA LEU A 244 7.94 3.21 -24.97
C LEU A 244 9.30 3.54 -25.59
N ALA A 245 10.11 2.51 -25.81
CA ALA A 245 11.35 2.64 -26.57
C ALA A 245 11.06 2.31 -28.02
N LEU A 246 11.25 3.28 -28.92
CA LEU A 246 11.13 3.12 -30.36
C LEU A 246 12.53 3.09 -30.97
N ARG A 247 12.81 2.10 -31.81
CA ARG A 247 14.02 1.98 -32.61
C ARG A 247 13.64 2.01 -34.08
N CYS A 248 14.39 2.73 -34.88
CA CYS A 248 14.12 2.93 -36.30
C CYS A 248 15.41 2.83 -37.12
N GLY A 249 15.34 2.21 -38.29
CA GLY A 249 16.40 2.22 -39.30
C GLY A 249 15.80 2.66 -40.64
N THR A 250 16.29 3.76 -41.23
CA THR A 250 15.70 4.43 -42.40
C THR A 250 14.18 4.63 -42.28
N ALA A 251 13.80 5.62 -41.47
CA ALA A 251 12.41 6.02 -41.30
C ALA A 251 12.31 7.55 -41.41
N GLN A 252 11.48 8.02 -42.34
CA GLN A 252 10.95 9.39 -42.36
C GLN A 252 9.60 9.42 -41.60
N PRO A 253 9.09 10.60 -41.20
CA PRO A 253 8.07 10.73 -40.15
C PRO A 253 6.70 10.11 -40.48
N PRO A 254 5.84 9.90 -39.47
CA PRO A 254 4.66 9.02 -39.53
C PRO A 254 3.43 9.60 -40.26
N ASP A 255 3.60 10.66 -41.04
CA ASP A 255 2.46 11.38 -41.63
C ASP A 255 2.28 11.01 -43.10
N SER A 256 1.08 10.53 -43.43
CA SER A 256 0.70 10.37 -44.83
C SER A 256 0.59 11.74 -45.52
N PRO A 257 0.70 11.82 -46.85
CA PRO A 257 0.49 13.06 -47.60
C PRO A 257 -0.87 13.74 -47.34
N ASP A 258 -1.84 12.98 -46.82
CA ASP A 258 -3.22 13.40 -46.55
C ASP A 258 -3.48 13.69 -45.05
N GLY A 259 -2.46 13.59 -44.18
CA GLY A 259 -2.58 13.85 -42.74
C GLY A 259 -3.24 12.74 -41.92
N THR A 260 -3.40 11.53 -42.49
CA THR A 260 -3.88 10.35 -41.74
C THR A 260 -2.76 9.74 -40.90
N PRO A 261 -2.96 9.54 -39.58
CA PRO A 261 -1.94 9.00 -38.69
C PRO A 261 -1.67 7.53 -38.99
N LEU A 262 -0.40 7.20 -39.27
CA LEU A 262 0.03 5.84 -39.60
C LEU A 262 0.30 4.95 -38.37
N SER A 263 0.23 5.49 -37.16
CA SER A 263 0.36 4.72 -35.92
C SER A 263 -0.46 5.32 -34.79
N TRP A 264 -1.01 4.46 -33.95
CA TRP A 264 -1.78 4.87 -32.77
C TRP A 264 -1.65 3.81 -31.66
N TRP A 265 -2.02 4.20 -30.45
CA TRP A 265 -2.16 3.30 -29.33
C TRP A 265 -3.54 3.43 -28.71
N VAL A 266 -3.93 2.40 -27.95
CA VAL A 266 -5.21 2.34 -27.25
C VAL A 266 -4.93 2.30 -25.76
N GLY A 267 -5.63 3.16 -25.04
CA GLY A 267 -5.51 3.33 -23.61
C GLY A 267 -6.55 2.55 -22.79
N ARG A 268 -6.75 3.00 -21.55
CA ARG A 268 -7.75 2.43 -20.62
C ARG A 268 -9.22 2.74 -20.97
N THR A 269 -9.44 3.78 -21.76
CA THR A 269 -10.76 4.23 -22.23
C THR A 269 -11.17 3.54 -23.54
N ASN A 270 -10.31 2.69 -24.10
CA ASN A 270 -10.47 2.09 -25.43
C ASN A 270 -10.53 3.13 -26.57
N GLU A 271 -10.08 4.36 -26.30
CA GLU A 271 -9.93 5.42 -27.29
C GLU A 271 -8.57 5.29 -27.98
N THR A 272 -8.52 5.67 -29.25
CA THR A 272 -7.30 5.69 -30.05
C THR A 272 -6.56 7.01 -29.87
N HIS A 273 -5.29 6.94 -29.50
CA HIS A 273 -4.42 8.08 -29.31
C HIS A 273 -3.26 8.04 -30.31
N THR A 274 -2.99 9.16 -30.97
CA THR A 274 -2.00 9.27 -32.06
C THR A 274 -0.80 10.13 -31.69
N TYR A 275 -0.76 10.65 -30.46
CA TYR A 275 0.36 11.45 -29.99
C TYR A 275 1.51 10.54 -29.53
N TRP A 276 2.69 10.82 -30.08
CA TRP A 276 3.94 10.10 -29.80
C TRP A 276 5.10 11.03 -29.43
N ARG A 277 4.99 12.34 -29.73
CA ARG A 277 6.07 13.33 -29.63
C ARG A 277 6.10 14.03 -28.26
N GLY A 278 6.14 13.24 -27.18
CA GLY A 278 6.35 13.72 -25.81
C GLY A 278 5.32 13.22 -24.79
N SER A 279 5.29 13.83 -23.61
CA SER A 279 4.56 13.28 -22.46
C SER A 279 3.06 13.58 -22.41
N LEU A 280 2.64 14.63 -23.12
CA LEU A 280 1.27 15.13 -23.18
C LEU A 280 0.78 15.21 -24.65
N PRO A 281 -0.53 15.24 -24.90
CA PRO A 281 -1.09 15.29 -26.26
C PRO A 281 -0.55 16.42 -27.15
N ASP A 282 -0.26 17.59 -26.58
CA ASP A 282 0.23 18.77 -27.31
C ASP A 282 1.75 18.79 -27.51
N ALA A 283 2.48 17.80 -26.98
CA ALA A 283 3.92 17.78 -27.07
C ALA A 283 4.39 17.54 -28.52
N GLN A 284 5.40 18.33 -28.93
CA GLN A 284 5.93 18.32 -30.30
C GLN A 284 7.36 17.74 -30.39
N LYS A 285 7.94 17.23 -29.28
CA LYS A 285 9.33 16.77 -29.19
C LYS A 285 9.48 15.44 -28.44
N CYS A 286 10.42 14.57 -28.85
CA CYS A 286 10.81 13.40 -28.02
C CYS A 286 11.49 13.85 -26.72
N THR A 287 11.74 12.91 -25.81
CA THR A 287 12.60 13.14 -24.63
C THR A 287 13.94 13.78 -25.00
N CYS A 288 14.58 13.31 -26.06
CA CYS A 288 15.84 13.86 -26.58
C CYS A 288 15.74 15.33 -27.05
N GLY A 289 14.62 15.71 -27.67
CA GLY A 289 14.36 17.05 -28.18
C GLY A 289 14.02 18.03 -27.06
N PHE A 290 13.43 17.54 -25.96
CA PHE A 290 13.29 18.31 -24.72
C PHE A 290 14.63 18.50 -24.00
N GLN A 291 15.50 17.48 -24.00
CA GLN A 291 16.83 17.54 -23.38
C GLN A 291 17.88 18.28 -24.23
N GLY A 292 17.59 18.53 -25.52
CA GLY A 292 18.52 19.18 -26.43
C GLY A 292 19.73 18.32 -26.80
N ASN A 293 19.62 16.99 -26.66
CA ASN A 293 20.70 16.03 -26.88
C ASN A 293 20.36 15.01 -28.00
N CYS A 294 19.42 15.35 -28.89
CA CYS A 294 19.21 14.59 -30.13
C CYS A 294 20.54 14.44 -30.89
N VAL A 295 20.71 13.30 -31.56
CA VAL A 295 21.88 13.01 -32.39
C VAL A 295 22.04 14.04 -33.51
N ASP A 296 20.91 14.55 -34.01
CA ASP A 296 20.86 15.66 -34.94
C ASP A 296 20.02 16.79 -34.34
N SER A 297 20.65 17.94 -34.09
CA SER A 297 20.02 19.10 -33.45
C SER A 297 18.99 19.80 -34.33
N GLN A 298 18.90 19.45 -35.62
CA GLN A 298 17.88 19.96 -36.55
C GLN A 298 16.53 19.28 -36.38
N TYR A 299 16.47 18.12 -35.73
CA TYR A 299 15.26 17.33 -35.56
C TYR A 299 14.81 17.25 -34.10
N TYR A 300 13.49 17.17 -33.91
CA TYR A 300 12.90 17.05 -32.58
C TYR A 300 12.84 15.62 -32.05
N CYS A 301 13.09 14.62 -32.90
CA CYS A 301 13.24 13.19 -32.56
C CYS A 301 14.36 12.54 -33.38
N ASN A 302 15.04 11.54 -32.81
CA ASN A 302 16.12 10.83 -33.51
C ASN A 302 15.59 9.98 -34.69
N CYS A 303 14.35 9.50 -34.60
CA CYS A 303 13.67 8.80 -35.69
C CYS A 303 13.09 9.70 -36.77
N ASP A 304 13.20 11.03 -36.65
CA ASP A 304 12.83 11.95 -37.73
C ASP A 304 13.99 12.18 -38.72
N ALA A 305 15.23 11.87 -38.33
CA ALA A 305 16.45 12.28 -39.03
C ALA A 305 16.83 11.41 -40.26
N ASP A 306 15.97 10.49 -40.70
CA ASP A 306 16.11 9.57 -41.86
C ASP A 306 17.55 9.03 -42.06
N ARG A 307 18.14 8.51 -40.98
CA ARG A 307 19.50 7.96 -41.00
C ARG A 307 19.51 6.49 -41.40
N ASN A 308 20.57 6.09 -42.10
CA ASN A 308 20.85 4.69 -42.43
C ASN A 308 21.32 3.86 -41.22
N GLU A 309 21.71 4.53 -40.13
CA GLU A 309 22.07 3.91 -38.86
C GLU A 309 20.84 3.78 -37.96
N TRP A 310 20.81 2.72 -37.14
CA TRP A 310 19.75 2.55 -36.15
C TRP A 310 19.79 3.64 -35.10
N THR A 311 18.73 4.42 -35.00
CA THR A 311 18.52 5.39 -33.93
C THR A 311 17.39 4.95 -33.01
N SER A 312 17.32 5.55 -31.83
CA SER A 312 16.31 5.25 -30.83
C SER A 312 15.72 6.51 -30.22
N ASP A 313 14.41 6.49 -30.05
CA ASP A 313 13.66 7.47 -29.28
C ASP A 313 13.05 6.81 -28.05
N THR A 314 13.12 7.51 -26.92
CA THR A 314 12.33 7.16 -25.75
C THR A 314 11.13 8.09 -25.69
N ILE A 315 9.94 7.50 -25.58
CA ILE A 315 8.68 8.20 -25.41
C ILE A 315 8.17 7.87 -24.00
N VAL A 316 7.82 8.88 -23.22
CA VAL A 316 7.29 8.72 -21.87
C VAL A 316 5.85 9.22 -21.88
N LEU A 317 4.87 8.33 -21.90
CA LEU A 317 3.45 8.69 -21.82
C LEU A 317 3.12 8.97 -20.35
N SER A 318 2.59 10.16 -20.03
CA SER A 318 2.29 10.53 -18.63
C SER A 318 0.88 11.10 -18.40
N HIS A 319 0.03 11.12 -19.43
CA HIS A 319 -1.36 11.55 -19.27
C HIS A 319 -2.18 10.44 -18.59
N LYS A 320 -2.42 10.59 -17.27
CA LYS A 320 -3.05 9.61 -16.37
C LYS A 320 -4.38 9.07 -16.93
N GLU A 321 -5.18 9.94 -17.52
CA GLU A 321 -6.52 9.58 -18.03
C GLU A 321 -6.50 8.58 -19.20
N HIS A 322 -5.39 8.49 -19.94
CA HIS A 322 -5.26 7.59 -21.08
C HIS A 322 -4.52 6.29 -20.74
N LEU A 323 -3.72 6.26 -19.67
CA LEU A 323 -2.92 5.09 -19.27
C LEU A 323 -3.74 4.03 -18.51
N PRO A 324 -3.34 2.75 -18.54
CA PRO A 324 -2.21 2.17 -19.28
C PRO A 324 -2.46 1.97 -20.78
N VAL A 325 -1.36 1.77 -21.52
CA VAL A 325 -1.41 1.31 -22.91
C VAL A 325 -1.82 -0.16 -22.96
N THR A 326 -2.92 -0.46 -23.64
CA THR A 326 -3.45 -1.82 -23.82
C THR A 326 -3.20 -2.38 -25.21
N GLN A 327 -3.01 -1.51 -26.21
CA GLN A 327 -2.71 -1.91 -27.58
C GLN A 327 -1.82 -0.87 -28.28
N ILE A 328 -0.91 -1.32 -29.13
CA ILE A 328 -0.16 -0.48 -30.06
C ILE A 328 -0.37 -1.00 -31.46
N VAL A 329 -0.70 -0.09 -32.38
CA VAL A 329 -0.85 -0.37 -33.80
C VAL A 329 0.12 0.51 -34.58
N MET A 330 0.99 -0.13 -35.36
CA MET A 330 1.85 0.53 -36.32
C MET A 330 1.48 0.06 -37.72
N THR A 331 1.22 1.03 -38.59
CA THR A 331 0.99 0.79 -40.02
C THR A 331 2.20 1.28 -40.82
N ASP A 332 2.27 0.83 -42.06
CA ASP A 332 3.44 0.91 -42.91
C ASP A 332 3.70 2.33 -43.46
N THR A 333 4.97 2.73 -43.52
CA THR A 333 5.44 3.96 -44.19
C THR A 333 5.45 3.83 -45.72
N GLY A 334 5.21 2.63 -46.26
CA GLY A 334 5.06 2.36 -47.69
C GLY A 334 6.39 2.26 -48.44
N ARG A 335 7.52 2.05 -47.75
CA ARG A 335 8.84 1.89 -48.34
C ARG A 335 9.36 0.45 -48.14
N PRO A 336 9.74 -0.27 -49.22
CA PRO A 336 10.49 -1.52 -49.06
C PRO A 336 11.82 -1.19 -48.36
N HIS A 337 12.18 -2.00 -47.35
CA HIS A 337 13.39 -1.90 -46.51
C HIS A 337 13.35 -1.00 -45.26
N SER A 338 12.25 -0.33 -44.93
CA SER A 338 12.12 0.35 -43.63
C SER A 338 11.85 -0.69 -42.52
N GLU A 339 12.58 -0.61 -41.40
CA GLU A 339 12.39 -1.47 -40.23
C GLU A 339 12.31 -0.61 -38.96
N ALA A 340 11.29 -0.86 -38.15
CA ALA A 340 11.13 -0.26 -36.84
C ALA A 340 10.92 -1.35 -35.78
N ALA A 341 11.36 -1.11 -34.56
CA ALA A 341 11.11 -2.00 -33.44
C ALA A 341 10.69 -1.19 -32.22
N TYR A 342 9.75 -1.70 -31.44
CA TYR A 342 9.34 -1.04 -30.20
C TYR A 342 9.23 -1.99 -29.01
N THR A 343 9.48 -1.44 -27.82
CA THR A 343 9.35 -2.12 -26.53
C THR A 343 8.56 -1.24 -25.57
N LEU A 344 7.49 -1.79 -24.99
CA LEU A 344 6.65 -1.12 -23.99
C LEU A 344 7.06 -1.57 -22.58
N GLY A 345 7.41 -0.61 -21.73
CA GLY A 345 7.70 -0.84 -20.31
C GLY A 345 6.43 -1.06 -19.47
N PRO A 346 6.61 -1.38 -18.17
CA PRO A 346 5.49 -1.47 -17.23
C PRO A 346 4.81 -0.11 -17.03
N LEU A 347 3.58 -0.13 -16.54
CA LEU A 347 2.92 1.06 -16.02
C LEU A 347 3.54 1.38 -14.65
N LEU A 348 4.03 2.60 -14.48
CA LEU A 348 4.66 3.10 -13.25
C LEU A 348 3.79 4.20 -12.66
N CYS A 349 3.17 3.96 -11.52
CA CYS A 349 2.37 4.96 -10.82
C CYS A 349 2.99 5.26 -9.46
N ARG A 350 3.08 6.52 -9.04
CA ARG A 350 3.66 6.89 -7.73
C ARG A 350 2.70 7.69 -6.87
N GLY A 351 2.89 7.55 -5.56
CA GLY A 351 2.13 8.28 -4.55
C GLY A 351 0.68 7.79 -4.41
N ASP A 352 -0.07 8.51 -3.60
CA ASP A 352 -1.48 8.28 -3.29
C ASP A 352 -2.13 9.63 -2.95
N GLU A 353 -3.02 10.11 -3.83
CA GLU A 353 -3.71 11.39 -3.66
C GLU A 353 -4.57 11.41 -2.40
N SER A 354 -5.14 10.26 -1.99
CA SER A 354 -6.00 10.16 -0.82
C SER A 354 -5.24 10.07 0.50
N PHE A 355 -4.05 9.47 0.52
CA PHE A 355 -3.33 9.16 1.77
C PHE A 355 -2.85 10.42 2.49
N TRP A 356 -2.47 11.45 1.73
CA TRP A 356 -2.00 12.73 2.27
C TRP A 356 -3.07 13.82 2.34
N ASN A 357 -4.20 13.63 1.65
CA ASN A 357 -5.34 14.55 1.66
C ASN A 357 -5.82 14.82 3.10
N SER A 358 -5.59 16.05 3.56
CA SER A 358 -5.82 16.45 4.96
C SER A 358 -6.37 17.85 5.11
N ALA A 359 -7.02 18.10 6.24
CA ALA A 359 -7.49 19.42 6.63
C ALA A 359 -7.15 19.70 8.10
N SER A 360 -6.79 20.94 8.39
CA SER A 360 -6.48 21.47 9.72
C SER A 360 -7.62 22.36 10.22
N PHE A 361 -8.24 21.99 11.33
CA PHE A 361 -9.34 22.68 11.99
C PHE A 361 -8.79 23.56 13.10
N ASN A 362 -8.88 24.88 12.91
CA ASN A 362 -8.21 25.85 13.78
C ASN A 362 -9.16 26.52 14.78
N THR A 363 -10.48 26.32 14.64
CA THR A 363 -11.48 26.85 15.59
C THR A 363 -12.53 25.79 15.95
N GLU A 364 -13.05 25.81 17.18
CA GLU A 364 -14.10 24.88 17.65
C GLU A 364 -15.45 25.04 16.93
N THR A 365 -15.58 26.05 16.08
CA THR A 365 -16.78 26.28 15.27
C THR A 365 -16.58 25.97 13.78
N SER A 366 -15.35 25.61 13.40
CA SER A 366 -15.00 25.20 12.04
C SER A 366 -15.46 23.76 11.78
N TYR A 367 -15.91 23.49 10.56
CA TYR A 367 -16.28 22.16 10.09
C TYR A 367 -16.25 22.15 8.56
N LEU A 368 -15.98 20.98 7.98
CA LEU A 368 -16.26 20.73 6.56
C LEU A 368 -17.61 20.06 6.45
N HIS A 369 -18.28 20.24 5.32
CA HIS A 369 -19.50 19.49 5.02
C HIS A 369 -19.51 18.92 3.62
N PHE A 370 -20.12 17.74 3.51
CA PHE A 370 -20.26 16.94 2.31
C PHE A 370 -21.73 16.49 2.12
N PRO A 371 -22.09 15.96 0.94
CA PRO A 371 -23.38 15.30 0.75
C PRO A 371 -23.64 14.23 1.81
N THR A 372 -24.91 13.94 2.07
CA THR A 372 -25.36 12.92 3.02
C THR A 372 -24.68 11.58 2.73
N PHE A 373 -24.15 10.96 3.78
CA PHE A 373 -23.53 9.66 3.69
C PHE A 373 -24.55 8.58 3.34
N ARG A 374 -24.20 7.69 2.40
CA ARG A 374 -25.02 6.57 1.93
C ARG A 374 -24.43 5.25 2.41
N GLY A 375 -24.87 4.80 3.59
CA GLY A 375 -24.45 3.54 4.20
C GLY A 375 -25.59 2.88 4.95
N GLU A 376 -26.69 2.56 4.25
CA GLU A 376 -27.92 2.05 4.88
C GLU A 376 -27.69 0.74 5.65
N LEU A 377 -27.00 -0.24 5.03
CA LEU A 377 -26.73 -1.55 5.63
C LEU A 377 -25.33 -1.63 6.21
N THR A 378 -24.34 -1.13 5.47
CA THR A 378 -22.94 -1.11 5.87
C THR A 378 -22.40 0.32 5.84
N ALA A 379 -21.69 0.69 6.90
CA ALA A 379 -21.05 1.97 7.11
C ALA A 379 -19.62 1.76 7.62
N ASP A 380 -18.64 1.91 6.74
CA ASP A 380 -17.21 1.90 7.01
C ASP A 380 -16.66 3.32 6.94
N VAL A 381 -16.03 3.76 8.03
CA VAL A 381 -15.38 5.06 8.16
C VAL A 381 -13.93 4.85 8.59
N CYS A 382 -12.99 5.22 7.73
CA CYS A 382 -11.55 5.14 8.02
C CYS A 382 -10.90 6.50 7.83
N PHE A 383 -10.10 6.94 8.81
CA PHE A 383 -9.33 8.19 8.72
C PHE A 383 -8.16 8.20 9.70
N PHE A 384 -7.29 9.20 9.57
CA PHE A 384 -6.32 9.55 10.59
C PHE A 384 -6.69 10.87 11.26
N PHE A 385 -6.43 10.99 12.56
CA PHE A 385 -6.52 12.26 13.27
C PHE A 385 -5.23 12.59 14.01
N LYS A 386 -4.99 13.88 14.26
CA LYS A 386 -3.89 14.38 15.07
C LYS A 386 -4.36 15.59 15.87
N THR A 387 -4.17 15.59 17.17
CA THR A 387 -4.67 16.67 18.04
C THR A 387 -3.86 16.82 19.33
N THR A 388 -4.04 17.96 20.00
CA THR A 388 -3.61 18.23 21.37
C THR A 388 -4.79 18.51 22.31
N VAL A 389 -6.03 18.60 21.80
CA VAL A 389 -7.21 18.84 22.63
C VAL A 389 -7.77 17.54 23.19
N SER A 390 -8.47 17.64 24.31
CA SER A 390 -8.96 16.47 25.07
C SER A 390 -10.26 15.86 24.53
N SER A 391 -10.99 16.58 23.69
CA SER A 391 -12.27 16.13 23.14
C SER A 391 -12.62 16.85 21.83
N GLY A 392 -13.43 16.22 20.99
CA GLY A 392 -13.97 16.83 19.77
C GLY A 392 -14.65 15.82 18.85
N VAL A 393 -15.61 16.28 18.03
CA VAL A 393 -16.33 15.42 17.07
C VAL A 393 -15.60 15.38 15.73
N PHE A 394 -15.26 14.18 15.27
CA PHE A 394 -14.59 13.97 13.98
C PHE A 394 -15.58 13.90 12.83
N VAL A 395 -16.66 13.14 13.00
CA VAL A 395 -17.65 12.84 11.96
C VAL A 395 -19.04 12.87 12.58
N GLU A 396 -19.99 13.54 11.95
CA GLU A 396 -21.40 13.55 12.33
C GLU A 396 -22.30 13.58 11.09
N ASN A 397 -23.27 12.67 11.03
CA ASN A 397 -24.41 12.78 10.11
C ASN A 397 -25.68 12.45 10.88
N LEU A 398 -26.72 13.27 10.70
CA LEU A 398 -28.00 13.15 11.39
C LEU A 398 -29.11 12.70 10.42
N GLY A 399 -30.05 11.95 10.95
CA GLY A 399 -31.35 11.61 10.39
C GLY A 399 -32.47 12.26 11.21
N ILE A 400 -33.67 11.70 11.14
CA ILE A 400 -34.81 12.13 11.97
C ILE A 400 -34.62 11.64 13.41
N THR A 401 -34.43 10.33 13.55
CA THR A 401 -34.10 9.62 14.79
C THR A 401 -32.66 9.10 14.74
N ASP A 402 -32.27 8.67 13.55
CA ASP A 402 -31.01 8.00 13.29
C ASP A 402 -29.85 8.98 13.31
N PHE A 403 -28.66 8.50 13.68
CA PHE A 403 -27.44 9.27 13.52
C PHE A 403 -26.22 8.37 13.47
N ILE A 404 -25.12 8.94 13.02
CA ILE A 404 -23.79 8.36 13.13
C ILE A 404 -22.83 9.44 13.62
N ARG A 405 -22.01 9.13 14.64
CA ARG A 405 -21.03 10.05 15.21
C ARG A 405 -19.76 9.32 15.63
N ILE A 406 -18.61 9.90 15.31
CA ILE A 406 -17.30 9.45 15.81
C ILE A 406 -16.64 10.64 16.51
N GLU A 407 -16.22 10.46 17.75
CA GLU A 407 -15.66 11.53 18.58
C GLU A 407 -14.49 11.07 19.45
N LEU A 408 -13.56 11.99 19.73
CA LEU A 408 -12.67 11.91 20.87
C LEU A 408 -13.48 12.38 22.08
N ARG A 409 -13.85 11.44 22.96
CA ARG A 409 -14.66 11.75 24.15
C ARG A 409 -13.79 12.23 25.30
N ALA A 410 -12.60 11.65 25.43
CA ALA A 410 -11.58 12.01 26.40
C ALA A 410 -10.19 11.74 25.79
N PRO A 411 -9.08 12.24 26.39
CA PRO A 411 -7.74 12.06 25.85
C PRO A 411 -7.37 10.62 25.51
N THR A 412 -7.91 9.64 26.23
CA THR A 412 -7.63 8.20 26.05
C THR A 412 -8.80 7.44 25.45
N GLU A 413 -9.85 8.11 24.98
CA GLU A 413 -11.14 7.48 24.64
C GLU A 413 -11.71 7.99 23.31
N VAL A 414 -11.75 7.11 22.32
CA VAL A 414 -12.46 7.34 21.05
C VAL A 414 -13.75 6.53 21.09
N THR A 415 -14.86 7.18 20.73
CA THR A 415 -16.19 6.56 20.73
C THR A 415 -16.85 6.68 19.37
N PHE A 416 -17.45 5.58 18.93
CA PHE A 416 -18.33 5.48 17.78
C PHE A 416 -19.76 5.28 18.29
N SER A 417 -20.67 6.21 17.99
CA SER A 417 -22.07 6.15 18.40
C SER A 417 -23.01 6.27 17.22
N PHE A 418 -24.12 5.54 17.28
CA PHE A 418 -25.13 5.54 16.22
C PHE A 418 -26.50 5.15 16.76
N ASP A 419 -27.55 5.51 16.01
CA ASP A 419 -28.91 5.03 16.20
C ASP A 419 -29.50 4.70 14.83
N VAL A 420 -30.22 3.59 14.76
CA VAL A 420 -30.90 3.06 13.56
C VAL A 420 -32.39 2.78 13.83
N GLY A 421 -32.93 3.37 14.90
CA GLY A 421 -34.30 3.14 15.39
C GLY A 421 -34.40 2.16 16.56
N ASN A 422 -33.30 1.55 16.99
CA ASN A 422 -33.26 0.65 18.16
C ASN A 422 -32.86 1.38 19.46
N GLY A 423 -32.59 2.68 19.39
CA GLY A 423 -31.98 3.46 20.46
C GLY A 423 -30.46 3.61 20.27
N PRO A 424 -29.85 4.55 21.01
CA PRO A 424 -28.43 4.87 20.84
C PRO A 424 -27.54 3.72 21.27
N CYS A 425 -26.60 3.37 20.41
CA CYS A 425 -25.57 2.35 20.62
C CYS A 425 -24.19 3.01 20.59
N GLU A 426 -23.27 2.57 21.45
CA GLU A 426 -21.90 3.12 21.53
C GLU A 426 -20.85 2.01 21.55
N VAL A 427 -19.77 2.21 20.81
CA VAL A 427 -18.57 1.37 20.80
C VAL A 427 -17.39 2.25 21.16
N THR A 428 -16.68 1.91 22.23
CA THR A 428 -15.61 2.75 22.78
C THR A 428 -14.30 2.00 22.86
N VAL A 429 -13.24 2.60 22.32
CA VAL A 429 -11.86 2.13 22.47
C VAL A 429 -11.14 3.01 23.48
N GLN A 430 -10.61 2.38 24.52
CA GLN A 430 -9.76 3.03 25.52
C GLN A 430 -8.29 2.65 25.31
N SER A 431 -7.42 3.65 25.35
CA SER A 431 -5.97 3.47 25.23
C SER A 431 -5.26 3.66 26.58
N PRO A 432 -4.19 2.89 26.86
CA PRO A 432 -3.32 3.14 28.01
C PRO A 432 -2.60 4.50 27.95
N THR A 433 -2.39 5.05 26.75
CA THR A 433 -1.75 6.35 26.52
C THR A 433 -2.69 7.32 25.82
N PRO A 434 -2.62 8.63 26.11
CA PRO A 434 -3.48 9.61 25.45
C PRO A 434 -3.26 9.68 23.93
N PHE A 435 -4.36 9.86 23.19
CA PHE A 435 -4.41 10.09 21.74
C PHE A 435 -4.24 11.56 21.35
N ASN A 436 -4.25 12.48 22.33
CA ASN A 436 -4.00 13.91 22.10
C ASN A 436 -2.51 14.25 22.23
N ASP A 437 -1.64 13.37 21.74
CA ASP A 437 -0.18 13.44 21.87
C ASP A 437 0.51 14.15 20.69
N ASN A 438 -0.29 14.79 19.82
CA ASN A 438 0.15 15.41 18.57
C ASN A 438 0.83 14.44 17.57
N ARG A 439 0.44 13.17 17.58
CA ARG A 439 0.75 12.19 16.54
C ARG A 439 -0.49 11.75 15.78
N TRP A 440 -0.28 11.19 14.60
CA TRP A 440 -1.33 10.63 13.76
C TRP A 440 -1.80 9.29 14.32
N HIS A 441 -3.10 9.19 14.60
CA HIS A 441 -3.79 7.98 15.01
C HIS A 441 -4.77 7.52 13.94
N LYS A 442 -4.78 6.23 13.59
CA LYS A 442 -5.70 5.64 12.59
C LYS A 442 -6.99 5.20 13.29
N VAL A 443 -8.13 5.63 12.80
CA VAL A 443 -9.45 5.18 13.27
C VAL A 443 -10.11 4.37 12.15
N LYS A 444 -10.58 3.17 12.49
CA LYS A 444 -11.45 2.35 11.63
C LYS A 444 -12.73 2.06 12.41
N ALA A 445 -13.86 2.55 11.90
CA ALA A 445 -15.17 2.28 12.46
C ALA A 445 -16.03 1.60 11.39
N GLU A 446 -16.62 0.46 11.73
CA GLU A 446 -17.51 -0.27 10.82
C GLU A 446 -18.84 -0.52 11.53
N ARG A 447 -19.95 -0.32 10.84
CA ARG A 447 -21.27 -0.78 11.27
C ARG A 447 -21.89 -1.56 10.12
N ASN A 448 -22.38 -2.76 10.40
CA ASN A 448 -23.06 -3.63 9.45
C ASN A 448 -24.32 -4.22 10.09
N VAL A 449 -24.95 -5.18 9.43
CA VAL A 449 -26.20 -5.82 9.91
C VAL A 449 -25.98 -6.73 11.13
N LYS A 450 -24.74 -7.15 11.40
CA LYS A 450 -24.37 -8.03 12.52
C LYS A 450 -23.95 -7.25 13.77
N GLY A 451 -23.49 -6.01 13.61
CA GLY A 451 -23.04 -5.19 14.72
C GLY A 451 -22.23 -3.99 14.28
N ALA A 452 -21.48 -3.43 15.23
CA ALA A 452 -20.54 -2.35 15.00
C ALA A 452 -19.18 -2.70 15.60
N SER A 453 -18.12 -2.18 14.99
CA SER A 453 -16.77 -2.30 15.48
C SER A 453 -16.03 -0.96 15.44
N LEU A 454 -15.10 -0.79 16.37
CA LEU A 454 -14.20 0.36 16.42
C LEU A 454 -12.79 -0.14 16.73
N GLN A 455 -11.83 0.29 15.92
CA GLN A 455 -10.41 0.09 16.12
C GLN A 455 -9.67 1.43 16.03
N VAL A 456 -8.75 1.65 16.97
CA VAL A 456 -7.84 2.80 16.93
C VAL A 456 -6.40 2.27 16.97
N ASP A 457 -5.60 2.69 15.99
CA ASP A 457 -4.24 2.20 15.74
C ASP A 457 -4.18 0.67 15.65
N GLN A 458 -3.29 0.05 16.43
CA GLN A 458 -3.13 -1.39 16.55
C GLN A 458 -3.78 -1.94 17.83
N LEU A 459 -4.62 -1.15 18.51
CA LEU A 459 -5.36 -1.64 19.67
C LEU A 459 -6.36 -2.71 19.23
N PRO A 460 -6.69 -3.68 20.12
CA PRO A 460 -7.70 -4.69 19.82
C PRO A 460 -9.03 -4.03 19.45
N PRO A 461 -9.69 -4.46 18.36
CA PRO A 461 -10.98 -3.91 17.98
C PRO A 461 -12.02 -4.19 19.06
N LYS A 462 -12.91 -3.23 19.29
CA LYS A 462 -14.09 -3.38 20.15
C LYS A 462 -15.30 -3.63 19.26
N ILE A 463 -16.11 -4.62 19.63
CA ILE A 463 -17.25 -5.08 18.83
C ILE A 463 -18.49 -5.02 19.71
N GLN A 464 -19.58 -4.53 19.13
CA GLN A 464 -20.90 -4.46 19.73
C GLN A 464 -21.89 -5.15 18.79
N PRO A 465 -22.47 -6.31 19.18
CA PRO A 465 -23.43 -7.02 18.35
C PRO A 465 -24.72 -6.20 18.16
N ALA A 466 -25.33 -6.33 16.99
CA ALA A 466 -26.66 -5.82 16.71
C ALA A 466 -27.74 -6.72 17.32
N PRO A 467 -28.89 -6.16 17.73
CA PRO A 467 -30.05 -6.96 18.14
C PRO A 467 -30.52 -7.86 16.98
N ALA A 468 -30.83 -9.14 17.27
CA ALA A 468 -31.20 -10.13 16.25
C ALA A 468 -32.43 -9.72 15.41
N ASP A 469 -33.42 -9.09 16.05
CA ASP A 469 -34.68 -8.62 15.42
C ASP A 469 -34.79 -7.08 15.40
N GLY A 470 -33.65 -6.39 15.41
CA GLY A 470 -33.61 -4.93 15.39
C GLY A 470 -33.76 -4.31 14.00
N HIS A 471 -34.02 -3.01 13.95
CA HIS A 471 -33.89 -2.23 12.72
C HIS A 471 -32.43 -2.26 12.21
N VAL A 472 -32.25 -2.54 10.92
CA VAL A 472 -30.93 -2.68 10.29
C VAL A 472 -30.57 -1.54 9.35
N ARG A 473 -31.49 -0.66 8.98
CA ARG A 473 -31.24 0.41 8.00
C ARG A 473 -30.94 1.73 8.69
N LEU A 474 -29.79 2.32 8.39
CA LEU A 474 -29.40 3.65 8.83
C LEU A 474 -29.96 4.71 7.86
N GLN A 475 -30.90 5.53 8.31
CA GLN A 475 -31.58 6.54 7.49
C GLN A 475 -31.13 7.98 7.84
N LEU A 476 -30.14 8.46 7.09
CA LEU A 476 -29.58 9.80 7.26
C LEU A 476 -30.20 10.80 6.27
N ASN A 477 -30.38 12.05 6.69
CA ASN A 477 -30.98 13.09 5.84
C ASN A 477 -30.24 14.45 5.89
N SER A 478 -29.39 14.68 6.88
CA SER A 478 -28.58 15.90 6.96
C SER A 478 -27.36 15.80 6.04
N GLN A 479 -26.69 16.94 5.83
CA GLN A 479 -25.31 16.93 5.34
C GLN A 479 -24.40 16.19 6.32
N LEU A 480 -23.30 15.65 5.81
CA LEU A 480 -22.24 15.06 6.60
C LEU A 480 -21.31 16.17 7.09
N PHE A 481 -21.04 16.23 8.39
CA PHE A 481 -20.15 17.19 9.03
C PHE A 481 -18.84 16.52 9.46
N ILE A 482 -17.71 17.14 9.13
CA ILE A 482 -16.36 16.68 9.47
C ILE A 482 -15.66 17.74 10.31
N GLY A 483 -15.05 17.31 11.42
CA GLY A 483 -14.37 18.18 12.37
C GLY A 483 -15.29 19.06 13.21
N GLY A 484 -16.60 18.82 13.19
CA GLY A 484 -17.56 19.52 14.02
C GLY A 484 -18.98 19.01 13.86
N THR A 485 -19.92 19.73 14.44
CA THR A 485 -21.33 19.35 14.53
C THR A 485 -22.23 20.38 13.84
N ALA A 486 -23.44 19.97 13.47
CA ALA A 486 -24.43 20.87 12.85
C ALA A 486 -24.74 22.11 13.72
N ASN A 487 -24.69 21.95 15.05
CA ASN A 487 -24.95 23.02 16.03
C ASN A 487 -23.71 23.81 16.47
N ARG A 488 -22.49 23.46 16.01
CA ARG A 488 -21.22 24.12 16.33
C ARG A 488 -20.86 24.17 17.82
N GLN A 489 -21.30 23.21 18.64
CA GLN A 489 -21.05 23.20 20.09
C GLN A 489 -19.96 22.22 20.54
N LYS A 490 -19.41 21.40 19.62
CA LYS A 490 -18.40 20.36 19.92
C LYS A 490 -17.38 20.17 18.78
N GLY A 491 -16.87 21.26 18.21
CA GLY A 491 -15.90 21.19 17.13
C GLY A 491 -14.59 20.52 17.55
N PHE A 492 -13.95 19.87 16.58
CA PHE A 492 -12.63 19.29 16.72
C PHE A 492 -11.58 20.33 16.38
N LEU A 493 -10.50 20.36 17.16
CA LEU A 493 -9.31 21.15 16.90
C LEU A 493 -8.15 20.21 16.60
N GLY A 494 -7.50 20.37 15.46
CA GLY A 494 -6.44 19.46 15.02
C GLY A 494 -6.57 19.12 13.54
N CYS A 495 -6.06 17.97 13.14
CA CYS A 495 -6.04 17.56 11.75
C CYS A 495 -6.80 16.25 11.52
N ILE A 496 -7.49 16.16 10.38
CA ILE A 496 -8.06 14.92 9.86
C ILE A 496 -7.44 14.66 8.48
N ARG A 497 -7.10 13.41 8.18
CA ARG A 497 -6.45 13.00 6.93
C ARG A 497 -6.99 11.68 6.42
N SER A 498 -6.94 11.49 5.10
CA SER A 498 -7.29 10.24 4.42
C SER A 498 -8.68 9.75 4.84
N LEU A 499 -9.64 10.66 4.94
CA LEU A 499 -11.01 10.31 5.32
C LEU A 499 -11.70 9.56 4.18
N GLN A 500 -12.16 8.35 4.49
CA GLN A 500 -12.85 7.46 3.58
C GLN A 500 -14.17 7.00 4.19
N LEU A 501 -15.18 6.88 3.33
CA LEU A 501 -16.51 6.36 3.66
C LEU A 501 -16.90 5.29 2.64
N ASN A 502 -17.09 4.05 3.09
CA ASN A 502 -17.37 2.89 2.23
C ASN A 502 -16.41 2.81 1.02
N GLY A 503 -15.10 2.95 1.28
CA GLY A 503 -14.07 2.93 0.24
C GLY A 503 -13.92 4.19 -0.61
N VAL A 504 -14.79 5.20 -0.46
CA VAL A 504 -14.74 6.47 -1.20
C VAL A 504 -13.98 7.52 -0.38
N ALA A 505 -12.89 8.04 -0.93
CA ALA A 505 -12.13 9.14 -0.32
C ALA A 505 -12.85 10.48 -0.52
N LEU A 506 -12.97 11.27 0.56
CA LEU A 506 -13.52 12.62 0.50
C LEU A 506 -12.39 13.65 0.37
N ASP A 507 -12.44 14.54 -0.62
CA ASP A 507 -11.44 15.58 -0.80
C ASP A 507 -11.56 16.66 0.29
N LEU A 508 -10.68 16.59 1.29
CA LEU A 508 -10.66 17.51 2.42
C LEU A 508 -9.93 18.80 2.06
N GLU A 509 -8.86 18.71 1.27
CA GLU A 509 -8.03 19.84 0.86
C GLU A 509 -8.82 20.80 -0.02
N GLU A 510 -9.48 20.32 -1.07
CA GLU A 510 -10.32 21.13 -1.94
C GLU A 510 -11.41 21.83 -1.13
N ARG A 511 -12.10 21.07 -0.25
CA ARG A 511 -13.18 21.62 0.58
C ARG A 511 -12.67 22.64 1.59
N ALA A 512 -11.48 22.44 2.15
CA ALA A 512 -10.85 23.37 3.09
C ALA A 512 -10.50 24.70 2.44
N THR A 513 -10.07 24.72 1.16
CA THR A 513 -9.70 25.96 0.46
C THR A 513 -10.81 27.02 0.42
N VAL A 514 -12.07 26.58 0.48
CA VAL A 514 -13.26 27.45 0.42
C VAL A 514 -13.97 27.60 1.78
N THR A 515 -13.43 27.02 2.86
CA THR A 515 -14.10 26.97 4.17
C THR A 515 -13.34 27.79 5.22
N PRO A 516 -13.93 28.87 5.77
CA PRO A 516 -13.28 29.68 6.80
C PRO A 516 -12.96 28.90 8.08
N GLY A 517 -11.76 29.08 8.62
CA GLY A 517 -11.31 28.42 9.84
C GLY A 517 -10.80 26.99 9.66
N VAL A 518 -10.78 26.49 8.41
CA VAL A 518 -10.15 25.23 8.03
C VAL A 518 -9.07 25.50 6.99
N GLU A 519 -7.89 24.92 7.16
CA GLU A 519 -6.77 25.06 6.23
C GLU A 519 -6.47 23.73 5.51
N PRO A 520 -6.12 23.73 4.21
CA PRO A 520 -5.72 22.53 3.51
C PRO A 520 -4.35 22.03 3.99
N GLY A 521 -4.21 20.72 4.09
CA GLY A 521 -3.01 20.08 4.60
C GLY A 521 -2.93 20.06 6.13
N CYS A 522 -1.91 19.38 6.65
CA CYS A 522 -1.55 19.41 8.05
C CYS A 522 -0.05 19.16 8.24
N ALA A 523 0.64 20.08 8.92
CA ALA A 523 2.07 19.97 9.17
C ALA A 523 2.41 19.04 10.36
N GLY A 524 3.68 18.64 10.43
CA GLY A 524 4.21 17.85 11.54
C GLY A 524 4.19 16.34 11.28
N HIS A 525 4.47 15.89 10.05
CA HIS A 525 4.53 14.47 9.71
C HIS A 525 5.67 13.76 10.44
N CYS A 526 6.78 14.44 10.72
CA CYS A 526 7.92 13.87 11.45
C CYS A 526 7.59 13.48 12.90
N SER A 527 6.56 14.06 13.54
CA SER A 527 6.15 13.62 14.89
C SER A 527 5.67 12.17 14.90
N SER A 528 5.07 11.72 13.78
CA SER A 528 4.47 10.40 13.63
C SER A 528 5.35 9.45 12.85
N TYR A 529 6.06 9.94 11.83
CA TYR A 529 6.83 9.13 10.90
C TYR A 529 8.35 9.26 11.07
N GLY A 530 8.82 10.15 11.93
CA GLY A 530 10.26 10.40 12.11
C GLY A 530 11.04 9.17 12.58
N TYR A 531 10.39 8.23 13.26
CA TYR A 531 10.99 6.96 13.67
C TYR A 531 11.39 6.07 12.48
N LEU A 532 10.83 6.30 11.29
CA LEU A 532 11.21 5.60 10.07
C LEU A 532 12.63 6.00 9.62
N CYS A 533 13.12 7.19 9.98
CA CYS A 533 14.50 7.58 9.71
C CYS A 533 15.45 6.84 10.67
N ARG A 534 16.02 5.73 10.21
CA ARG A 534 16.90 4.86 11.01
C ARG A 534 18.32 5.40 11.07
N ASN A 535 19.15 4.76 11.90
CA ASN A 535 20.61 4.95 11.94
C ASN A 535 21.07 6.41 12.13
N GLY A 536 20.32 7.20 12.91
CA GLY A 536 20.64 8.60 13.17
C GLY A 536 20.28 9.56 12.02
N GLY A 537 19.55 9.08 11.00
CA GLY A 537 19.00 9.92 9.95
C GLY A 537 18.04 10.97 10.51
N ARG A 538 18.13 12.21 10.00
CA ARG A 538 17.29 13.32 10.48
C ARG A 538 16.01 13.42 9.64
N CYS A 539 14.85 13.36 10.27
CA CYS A 539 13.57 13.58 9.58
C CYS A 539 13.42 15.03 9.12
N ARG A 540 12.96 15.21 7.88
CA ARG A 540 12.61 16.47 7.24
C ARG A 540 11.15 16.43 6.79
N GLU A 541 10.42 17.49 7.11
CA GLU A 541 9.03 17.67 6.70
C GLU A 541 8.92 17.89 5.18
N LYS A 542 7.90 17.30 4.57
CA LYS A 542 7.41 17.66 3.23
C LYS A 542 5.97 18.11 3.34
N HIS A 543 5.47 18.76 2.29
CA HIS A 543 4.04 19.08 2.20
C HIS A 543 3.20 17.79 2.30
N LYS A 544 3.60 16.77 1.53
CA LYS A 544 3.09 15.40 1.60
C LYS A 544 4.19 14.45 2.07
N GLY A 545 4.07 13.93 3.29
CA GLY A 545 5.01 12.97 3.87
C GLY A 545 6.27 13.54 4.49
N ILE A 546 7.32 12.71 4.55
CA ILE A 546 8.62 13.03 5.15
C ILE A 546 9.77 12.63 4.22
N THR A 547 10.98 13.08 4.55
CA THR A 547 12.23 12.58 3.96
C THR A 547 13.29 12.47 5.02
N CYS A 548 14.14 11.45 4.92
CA CYS A 548 15.24 11.25 5.84
C CYS A 548 16.53 11.83 5.25
N ASP A 549 17.15 12.73 5.99
CA ASP A 549 18.47 13.28 5.70
C ASP A 549 19.54 12.35 6.30
N CYS A 550 20.15 11.56 5.43
CA CYS A 550 21.13 10.53 5.80
C CYS A 550 22.59 11.03 5.76
N ALA A 551 22.83 12.32 5.48
CA ALA A 551 24.16 12.87 5.25
C ALA A 551 25.14 12.69 6.43
N PHE A 552 24.60 12.54 7.63
CA PHE A 552 25.35 12.28 8.87
C PHE A 552 25.15 10.86 9.41
N SER A 553 24.87 9.92 8.52
CA SER A 553 24.79 8.50 8.85
C SER A 553 25.75 7.70 7.98
N ALA A 554 26.05 6.47 8.40
CA ALA A 554 26.79 5.49 7.60
C ALA A 554 25.88 4.77 6.57
N TYR A 555 24.67 5.27 6.39
CA TYR A 555 23.60 4.64 5.64
C TYR A 555 22.99 5.63 4.64
N ASP A 556 22.29 5.10 3.65
CA ASP A 556 21.58 5.83 2.61
C ASP A 556 20.19 5.21 2.39
N GLY A 557 19.49 5.68 1.36
CA GLY A 557 18.14 5.28 1.01
C GLY A 557 17.08 6.13 1.70
N PRO A 558 15.80 5.84 1.43
CA PRO A 558 14.68 6.72 1.80
C PRO A 558 14.49 6.87 3.31
N PHE A 559 14.99 5.87 4.06
CA PHE A 559 14.86 5.73 5.50
C PHE A 559 16.22 5.50 6.19
N CYS A 560 17.33 5.86 5.52
CA CYS A 560 18.70 5.68 6.01
C CYS A 560 18.99 4.25 6.50
N SER A 561 18.56 3.26 5.72
CA SER A 561 18.64 1.84 6.07
C SER A 561 19.58 1.04 5.18
N ASN A 562 20.02 1.60 4.06
CA ASN A 562 20.94 0.95 3.13
C ASN A 562 22.37 1.24 3.59
N GLU A 563 23.13 0.24 4.01
CA GLU A 563 24.52 0.48 4.42
C GLU A 563 25.38 0.91 3.23
N ILE A 564 26.09 2.04 3.37
CA ILE A 564 27.04 2.56 2.37
C ILE A 564 28.45 2.74 2.94
N SER A 565 28.66 2.32 4.20
CA SER A 565 29.97 2.36 4.86
C SER A 565 30.83 1.16 4.53
N ALA A 566 32.14 1.34 4.65
CA ALA A 566 33.11 0.25 4.71
C ALA A 566 33.65 0.12 6.14
N TYR A 567 33.77 -1.11 6.61
CA TYR A 567 34.44 -1.44 7.87
C TYR A 567 35.91 -1.76 7.61
N PHE A 568 36.82 -1.11 8.37
CA PHE A 568 38.26 -1.32 8.25
C PHE A 568 38.79 -2.01 9.51
N GLU A 569 39.25 -3.24 9.38
CA GLU A 569 40.03 -3.92 10.42
C GLU A 569 41.45 -3.36 10.52
N THR A 570 42.18 -3.72 11.58
CA THR A 570 43.57 -3.26 11.76
C THR A 570 44.42 -3.76 10.58
N GLY A 571 45.12 -2.85 9.91
CA GLY A 571 45.95 -3.17 8.74
C GLY A 571 45.20 -3.26 7.40
N SER A 572 43.87 -3.09 7.39
CA SER A 572 43.10 -3.04 6.15
C SER A 572 43.21 -1.67 5.47
N SER A 573 43.20 -1.68 4.14
CA SER A 573 43.13 -0.49 3.30
C SER A 573 42.31 -0.78 2.04
N MET A 574 41.68 0.26 1.50
CA MET A 574 40.99 0.23 0.21
C MET A 574 41.75 1.17 -0.72
N THR A 575 42.17 0.66 -1.88
CA THR A 575 42.85 1.48 -2.89
C THR A 575 41.98 1.57 -4.13
N TYR A 576 41.63 2.79 -4.51
CA TYR A 576 41.00 3.12 -5.77
C TYR A 576 42.07 3.66 -6.72
N ASN A 577 42.37 2.92 -7.78
CA ASN A 577 43.28 3.39 -8.83
C ASN A 577 42.46 4.15 -9.86
N PHE A 578 42.85 5.38 -10.20
CA PHE A 578 42.15 6.18 -11.21
C PHE A 578 42.40 5.67 -12.65
N GLN A 579 43.11 4.55 -12.79
CA GLN A 579 43.51 3.97 -14.06
C GLN A 579 43.20 2.47 -14.07
N GLU A 580 42.29 2.04 -14.97
CA GLU A 580 42.27 0.64 -15.41
C GLU A 580 41.63 0.47 -16.81
N TYR A 581 42.28 -0.38 -17.63
CA TYR A 581 41.96 -0.93 -18.97
C TYR A 581 42.19 -0.09 -20.24
N TYR A 582 43.42 -0.14 -20.76
CA TYR A 582 43.62 -0.33 -22.21
C TYR A 582 44.26 -1.72 -22.42
N THR A 583 43.56 -2.60 -23.13
CA THR A 583 44.17 -3.80 -23.70
C THR A 583 45.19 -3.36 -24.74
N LEU A 584 46.47 -3.58 -24.45
CA LEU A 584 47.54 -3.43 -25.42
C LEU A 584 47.33 -4.48 -26.52
N SER A 585 46.73 -4.05 -27.63
CA SER A 585 46.89 -4.72 -28.92
C SER A 585 48.38 -4.68 -29.25
N GLU A 586 49.03 -5.84 -29.25
CA GLU A 586 50.36 -6.02 -29.85
C GLU A 586 50.32 -5.57 -31.31
N ASN A 587 50.69 -4.32 -31.56
CA ASN A 587 51.24 -3.75 -32.81
C ASN A 587 50.92 -2.26 -32.94
N SER A 588 51.39 -1.45 -31.99
CA SER A 588 51.60 -0.02 -32.25
C SER A 588 52.94 0.42 -31.67
N SER A 589 53.88 0.63 -32.58
CA SER A 589 55.19 1.25 -32.38
C SER A 589 55.14 2.51 -31.52
N SER A 590 55.99 2.56 -30.49
CA SER A 590 56.73 3.70 -29.90
C SER A 590 56.21 5.15 -30.03
N LEU A 591 54.91 5.39 -30.12
CA LEU A 591 54.25 6.71 -30.11
C LEU A 591 53.12 6.80 -29.05
N ALA A 592 52.87 5.71 -28.32
CA ALA A 592 51.84 5.61 -27.29
C ALA A 592 52.21 6.23 -25.92
N SER A 593 53.26 7.04 -25.85
CA SER A 593 53.63 7.81 -24.64
C SER A 593 53.10 9.27 -24.66
N SER A 594 52.30 9.64 -25.66
CA SER A 594 51.91 11.03 -25.94
C SER A 594 50.40 11.33 -25.82
N LEU A 595 49.61 10.41 -25.24
CA LEU A 595 48.16 10.58 -25.02
C LEU A 595 47.77 10.70 -23.54
N HIS A 596 48.71 11.06 -22.67
CA HIS A 596 48.40 11.49 -21.31
C HIS A 596 47.81 12.89 -21.38
N ARG A 597 46.48 13.02 -21.31
CA ARG A 597 45.89 14.27 -20.82
C ARG A 597 46.14 14.28 -19.32
N ASP A 598 47.24 14.88 -18.89
CA ASP A 598 47.48 15.21 -17.50
C ASP A 598 46.34 16.10 -17.02
N VAL A 599 45.42 15.52 -16.24
CA VAL A 599 44.36 16.31 -15.61
C VAL A 599 45.02 17.09 -14.49
N THR A 600 45.31 18.37 -14.76
CA THR A 600 45.71 19.34 -13.75
C THR A 600 44.51 19.70 -12.90
N LEU A 601 44.56 19.36 -11.61
CA LEU A 601 43.52 19.72 -10.66
C LEU A 601 43.92 21.00 -9.95
N THR A 602 43.26 22.10 -10.30
CA THR A 602 43.34 23.38 -9.57
C THR A 602 42.25 23.49 -8.50
N ARG A 603 41.27 22.58 -8.50
CA ARG A 603 40.12 22.58 -7.58
C ARG A 603 39.74 21.16 -7.20
N GLU A 604 39.43 20.95 -5.91
CA GLU A 604 38.81 19.71 -5.45
C GLU A 604 37.86 19.96 -4.28
N MET A 605 36.81 19.13 -4.22
CA MET A 605 35.90 19.05 -3.09
C MET A 605 35.86 17.61 -2.59
N ILE A 606 36.33 17.40 -1.37
CA ILE A 606 36.39 16.09 -0.72
C ILE A 606 35.47 16.12 0.50
N THR A 607 34.54 15.18 0.59
CA THR A 607 33.71 14.98 1.79
C THR A 607 33.87 13.54 2.24
N LEU A 608 34.25 13.36 3.51
CA LEU A 608 34.37 12.04 4.11
C LEU A 608 33.78 12.06 5.52
N SER A 609 33.19 10.93 5.91
CA SER A 609 32.68 10.71 7.25
C SER A 609 33.42 9.52 7.88
N PHE A 610 33.85 9.65 9.13
CA PHE A 610 34.55 8.59 9.84
C PHE A 610 34.10 8.49 11.30
N ARG A 611 34.25 7.29 11.87
CA ARG A 611 34.02 7.00 13.28
C ARG A 611 35.15 6.09 13.76
N THR A 612 35.93 6.53 14.75
CA THR A 612 37.04 5.74 15.28
C THR A 612 37.31 6.07 16.74
N THR A 613 37.95 5.13 17.45
CA THR A 613 38.51 5.32 18.80
C THR A 613 40.04 5.14 18.81
N ARG A 614 40.66 5.02 17.63
CA ARG A 614 42.09 4.74 17.48
C ARG A 614 42.86 5.94 16.92
N THR A 615 44.06 6.15 17.46
CA THR A 615 45.05 7.13 16.98
C THR A 615 46.45 6.49 16.98
N PRO A 616 47.37 6.90 16.08
CA PRO A 616 47.10 7.68 14.88
C PRO A 616 46.31 6.86 13.85
N SER A 617 45.61 7.52 12.93
CA SER A 617 44.78 6.83 11.92
C SER A 617 44.76 7.57 10.59
N LEU A 618 45.23 6.93 9.51
CA LEU A 618 45.12 7.48 8.15
C LEU A 618 43.70 7.27 7.62
N LEU A 619 43.02 8.38 7.32
CA LEU A 619 41.64 8.36 6.81
C LEU A 619 41.64 8.35 5.28
N LEU A 620 42.42 9.24 4.67
CA LEU A 620 42.53 9.41 3.22
C LEU A 620 43.98 9.73 2.83
N TYR A 621 44.45 9.09 1.78
CA TYR A 621 45.71 9.43 1.12
C TYR A 621 45.51 9.40 -0.39
N VAL A 622 45.67 10.54 -1.04
CA VAL A 622 45.64 10.66 -2.50
C VAL A 622 47.07 10.83 -2.98
N SER A 623 47.52 9.91 -3.83
CA SER A 623 48.84 9.94 -4.45
C SER A 623 48.76 10.37 -5.90
N TYR A 624 49.81 11.03 -6.35
CA TYR A 624 49.98 11.54 -7.71
C TYR A 624 51.26 10.97 -8.32
N PHE A 625 51.42 11.09 -9.64
CA PHE A 625 52.57 10.49 -10.33
C PHE A 625 53.92 11.14 -9.99
N TYR A 626 53.93 12.43 -9.65
CA TYR A 626 55.14 13.23 -9.42
C TYR A 626 55.48 13.41 -7.93
N GLU A 627 55.24 12.38 -7.10
CA GLU A 627 55.48 12.41 -5.65
C GLU A 627 54.73 13.51 -4.86
N GLU A 628 53.78 14.19 -5.50
CA GLU A 628 52.75 15.03 -4.88
C GLU A 628 51.74 14.15 -4.13
N TYR A 629 51.16 14.67 -3.04
CA TYR A 629 50.12 13.95 -2.30
C TYR A 629 49.23 14.84 -1.45
N LEU A 630 48.04 14.32 -1.14
CA LEU A 630 47.15 14.82 -0.09
C LEU A 630 46.99 13.73 0.96
N SER A 631 47.22 14.05 2.23
CA SER A 631 46.95 13.12 3.34
C SER A 631 46.05 13.74 4.41
N VAL A 632 45.04 13.01 4.83
CA VAL A 632 44.13 13.36 5.92
C VAL A 632 44.18 12.25 6.98
N PHE A 633 44.56 12.59 8.20
CA PHE A 633 44.72 11.62 9.27
C PHE A 633 44.50 12.21 10.66
N LEU A 634 44.30 11.34 11.64
CA LEU A 634 44.28 11.71 13.06
C LEU A 634 45.68 11.55 13.65
N ALA A 635 46.20 12.61 14.25
CA ALA A 635 47.45 12.59 14.99
C ALA A 635 47.33 11.80 16.31
N ASN A 636 48.44 11.57 17.01
CA ASN A 636 48.48 10.76 18.25
C ASN A 636 47.55 11.31 19.35
N ASN A 637 47.44 12.64 19.44
CA ASN A 637 46.54 13.33 20.37
C ASN A 637 45.07 13.33 19.91
N GLY A 638 44.77 12.73 18.74
CA GLY A 638 43.44 12.67 18.14
C GLY A 638 42.99 13.92 17.40
N SER A 639 43.87 14.92 17.21
CA SER A 639 43.56 16.07 16.36
C SER A 639 43.63 15.70 14.87
N LEU A 640 42.73 16.28 14.08
CA LEU A 640 42.73 16.09 12.63
C LEU A 640 43.87 16.90 12.02
N GLN A 641 44.71 16.23 11.22
CA GLN A 641 45.80 16.84 10.47
C GLN A 641 45.60 16.60 8.97
N ILE A 642 45.77 17.66 8.19
CA ILE A 642 45.71 17.62 6.73
C ILE A 642 47.06 18.11 6.21
N ARG A 643 47.61 17.40 5.22
CA ARG A 643 48.86 17.76 4.55
C ARG A 643 48.67 17.79 3.05
N TYR A 644 49.13 18.88 2.43
CA TYR A 644 49.22 19.05 0.98
C TYR A 644 50.69 19.10 0.57
N LYS A 645 51.10 18.25 -0.36
CA LYS A 645 52.40 18.34 -1.04
C LYS A 645 52.13 18.57 -2.53
N LEU A 646 52.26 19.82 -2.97
CA LEU A 646 51.99 20.25 -4.35
C LEU A 646 53.27 20.42 -5.20
N ASP A 647 54.44 20.41 -4.57
CA ASP A 647 55.74 20.49 -5.25
C ASP A 647 56.69 19.45 -4.65
N GLN A 648 57.32 18.65 -5.51
CA GLN A 648 58.27 17.61 -5.11
C GLN A 648 59.49 18.17 -4.36
N HIS A 649 59.87 19.43 -4.62
CA HIS A 649 61.05 20.10 -4.08
C HIS A 649 60.77 20.87 -2.78
N GLN A 650 59.50 20.97 -2.36
CA GLN A 650 59.11 21.67 -1.14
C GLN A 650 58.57 20.71 -0.08
N ASP A 651 58.67 21.15 1.18
CA ASP A 651 58.02 20.47 2.29
C ASP A 651 56.49 20.59 2.18
N PRO A 652 55.73 19.61 2.67
CA PRO A 652 54.27 19.65 2.64
C PRO A 652 53.70 20.74 3.56
N ASP A 653 52.70 21.47 3.08
CA ASP A 653 51.87 22.34 3.91
C ASP A 653 51.02 21.46 4.86
N ALA A 654 51.37 21.45 6.15
CA ALA A 654 50.66 20.69 7.18
C ALA A 654 49.93 21.61 8.16
N PHE A 655 48.65 21.33 8.42
CA PHE A 655 47.86 22.10 9.38
C PHE A 655 46.93 21.22 10.21
N ASN A 656 46.78 21.60 11.49
CA ASN A 656 46.03 20.86 12.51
C ASN A 656 44.71 21.54 12.89
N PHE A 657 43.81 20.72 13.42
CA PHE A 657 42.56 21.11 14.03
C PHE A 657 42.53 20.65 15.48
N ASP A 658 43.15 21.43 16.37
CA ASP A 658 43.40 21.05 17.78
C ASP A 658 42.23 21.38 18.73
N PHE A 659 41.00 21.50 18.21
CA PHE A 659 39.86 21.94 19.02
C PHE A 659 39.21 20.80 19.83
N LYS A 660 39.37 19.53 19.42
CA LYS A 660 38.86 18.34 20.13
C LYS A 660 39.55 17.07 19.62
N ASN A 661 39.70 16.05 20.47
CA ASN A 661 40.01 14.70 20.04
C ASN A 661 38.84 14.13 19.22
N MET A 662 39.08 13.78 17.95
CA MET A 662 38.08 13.21 17.02
C MET A 662 38.10 11.68 16.96
N ALA A 663 38.99 11.03 17.71
CA ALA A 663 38.93 9.59 17.97
C ALA A 663 38.07 9.30 19.22
N ASP A 664 36.91 9.94 19.30
CA ASP A 664 36.00 9.88 20.47
C ASP A 664 34.87 8.85 20.30
N GLY A 665 34.89 8.07 19.22
CA GLY A 665 33.88 7.06 18.91
C GLY A 665 32.57 7.62 18.37
N HIS A 666 32.45 8.92 18.10
CA HIS A 666 31.32 9.52 17.38
C HIS A 666 31.59 9.63 15.88
N LEU A 667 30.54 9.83 15.08
CA LEU A 667 30.68 10.09 13.66
C LEU A 667 31.07 11.55 13.43
N HIS A 668 32.15 11.77 12.67
CA HIS A 668 32.62 13.08 12.25
C HIS A 668 32.57 13.18 10.73
N GLN A 669 32.08 14.30 10.20
CA GLN A 669 32.13 14.64 8.78
C GLN A 669 33.14 15.76 8.56
N VAL A 670 34.03 15.54 7.60
CA VAL A 670 35.06 16.49 7.17
C VAL A 670 34.83 16.83 5.70
N LYS A 671 34.64 18.11 5.41
CA LYS A 671 34.53 18.66 4.06
C LYS A 671 35.74 19.55 3.79
N ILE A 672 36.49 19.23 2.74
CA ILE A 672 37.67 19.96 2.28
C ILE A 672 37.33 20.51 0.90
N ASN A 673 37.48 21.81 0.72
CA ASN A 673 37.27 22.49 -0.56
C ASN A 673 38.51 23.33 -0.86
N ARG A 674 39.26 22.96 -1.90
CA ARG A 674 40.40 23.73 -2.37
C ARG A 674 40.08 24.41 -3.69
N GLU A 675 40.49 25.65 -3.80
CA GLU A 675 40.54 26.41 -5.05
C GLU A 675 41.91 27.10 -5.12
N GLU A 676 42.72 26.63 -6.07
CA GLU A 676 44.13 27.01 -6.23
C GLU A 676 44.92 26.85 -4.91
N GLY A 677 45.53 27.91 -4.40
CA GLY A 677 46.24 27.88 -3.12
C GLY A 677 45.34 27.96 -1.89
N VAL A 678 44.02 28.13 -2.02
CA VAL A 678 43.13 28.37 -0.87
C VAL A 678 42.37 27.10 -0.51
N VAL A 679 42.59 26.59 0.70
CA VAL A 679 41.88 25.43 1.26
C VAL A 679 40.91 25.88 2.35
N VAL A 680 39.65 25.50 2.21
CA VAL A 680 38.61 25.67 3.22
C VAL A 680 38.22 24.29 3.74
N VAL A 681 38.36 24.08 5.05
CA VAL A 681 37.94 22.85 5.71
C VAL A 681 36.83 23.14 6.70
N GLU A 682 35.79 22.33 6.64
CA GLU A 682 34.63 22.37 7.51
C GLU A 682 34.46 21.02 8.20
N VAL A 683 34.35 21.04 9.53
CA VAL A 683 34.10 19.85 10.35
C VAL A 683 32.74 19.98 11.02
N ASN A 684 31.89 18.95 10.86
CA ASN A 684 30.57 18.83 11.48
C ASN A 684 29.69 20.10 11.31
N GLN A 685 29.73 20.74 10.14
CA GLN A 685 28.95 21.95 9.80
C GLN A 685 29.07 23.15 10.76
N SER A 686 30.15 23.22 11.55
CA SER A 686 30.28 24.22 12.62
C SER A 686 31.67 24.82 12.69
N THR A 687 32.71 23.99 12.59
CA THR A 687 34.09 24.47 12.69
C THR A 687 34.68 24.64 11.31
N ARG A 688 34.98 25.88 10.92
CA ARG A 688 35.58 26.22 9.62
C ARG A 688 36.97 26.80 9.80
N LYS A 689 37.93 26.32 9.01
CA LYS A 689 39.30 26.88 8.93
C LYS A 689 39.65 27.11 7.47
N GLN A 690 40.27 28.25 7.19
CA GLN A 690 40.81 28.57 5.89
C GLN A 690 42.34 28.62 6.00
N VAL A 691 43.03 28.03 5.04
CA VAL A 691 44.48 27.97 4.97
C VAL A 691 44.91 28.32 3.54
N ILE A 692 46.02 29.03 3.42
CA ILE A 692 46.65 29.36 2.14
C ILE A 692 47.89 28.47 2.03
N LEU A 693 47.98 27.68 0.97
CA LEU A 693 49.08 26.77 0.68
C LEU A 693 50.27 27.55 0.13
N SER A 694 51.47 27.17 0.57
CA SER A 694 52.72 27.76 0.11
C SER A 694 53.46 26.88 -0.89
N SER A 695 53.14 25.57 -0.92
CA SER A 695 53.80 24.57 -1.77
C SER A 695 53.35 24.56 -3.23
N GLY A 696 52.27 25.26 -3.61
CA GLY A 696 51.80 25.33 -5.00
C GLY A 696 50.30 25.61 -5.14
N THR A 697 49.78 25.50 -6.37
CA THR A 697 48.36 25.76 -6.70
C THR A 697 47.67 24.63 -7.46
N GLU A 698 48.40 23.60 -7.89
CA GLU A 698 47.88 22.57 -8.81
C GLU A 698 48.42 21.20 -8.41
N PHE A 699 47.59 20.17 -8.62
CA PHE A 699 48.04 18.78 -8.61
C PHE A 699 48.12 18.25 -10.03
N ASN A 700 49.15 17.47 -10.32
CA ASN A 700 49.41 16.91 -11.64
C ASN A 700 49.21 15.40 -11.64
N ALA A 701 48.34 14.90 -12.52
CA ALA A 701 48.16 13.48 -12.80
C ALA A 701 47.88 12.62 -11.54
N VAL A 702 46.61 12.59 -11.11
CA VAL A 702 46.15 11.75 -9.99
C VAL A 702 46.43 10.28 -10.30
N LYS A 703 47.07 9.57 -9.36
CA LYS A 703 47.44 8.15 -9.52
C LYS A 703 46.46 7.24 -8.82
N SER A 704 46.31 7.40 -7.50
CA SER A 704 45.44 6.54 -6.70
C SER A 704 44.95 7.22 -5.43
N LEU A 705 43.82 6.74 -4.92
CA LEU A 705 43.23 7.13 -3.65
C LEU A 705 43.24 5.93 -2.72
N ILE A 706 43.72 6.11 -1.50
CA ILE A 706 43.80 5.07 -0.47
C ILE A 706 42.97 5.52 0.72
N LEU A 707 42.00 4.70 1.11
CA LEU A 707 41.20 4.86 2.33
C LEU A 707 41.63 3.82 3.36
N GLY A 708 41.83 4.26 4.59
CA GLY A 708 42.30 3.40 5.66
C GLY A 708 43.77 3.00 5.48
N LYS A 709 44.54 3.10 6.55
CA LYS A 709 45.83 2.44 6.74
C LYS A 709 46.22 2.62 8.19
N PHE A 710 46.58 1.52 8.85
CA PHE A 710 47.32 1.56 10.11
C PHE A 710 48.78 1.29 9.75
N LEU A 711 49.68 2.15 10.20
CA LEU A 711 51.13 1.89 10.20
C LEU A 711 51.52 1.49 11.62
#